data_AF-A0A846Z0E0-F1
#
_entry.id   AF-A0A846Z0E0-F1
#
_cell.length_a   1.000
_cell.length_b   1.000
_cell.length_c   1.000
_cell.angle_alpha   90.00
_cell.angle_beta   90.00
_cell.angle_gamma   90.00
#
_symmetry.space_group_name_H-M   'P 1'
#
loop_
_entity.id
_entity.type
_entity.pdbx_description
1 polymer ?
#
loop_
_entity_poly.entity_id
_entity_poly.type
_entity_poly.pdbx_seq_one_letter_code
_entity_poly.pdbx_strand_id
1 'polypeptide(L)'
;MVQLLDRVTATGGGGRPGETRTTRLVDGATDGLTVLFAVWTLVYHLGLLLRPPTSALLVVWLLAAGAIGALYGARRAWWDAPVRPPHRAGPAAKAPPRPLAVVAVVTGLAAGTAAGLHSTGVPWWCAWAPGIVSAAASAVWILRRAGAETPGGRTGGAFHAGRGDTRLGTPLALLTGAGFATASLFIVNSDGDDAYFVSRSVATAATGEIPLRDVIFTPGTAGPIAGEPPVSSIEVLAGAVARLFGIPGASFVWYLVLPLVSFLAVWATWRLARAWAPRNAALCFAVASVYLLWTGTSAASLGSFHLLRMWQGKAVLVSVLVPLLFVYLTRWAERRSRTDFALLAAAGIAAVGLTSSAAFVVPLVAGAAAVALAAAGRVRTAVAACVAMAYPVGSGIVVMLYQEDTGVVGTVHDAAGSWRWVLLQSTLGVLAGCALWLAPWTARRGVPAVIVTGVAATLTLLIVPGVLESAARVSGAGQVLWRTMWLVPAPVLIGLLATVRTPAPGRRAAVRASLAALPAAALVIALVAGGTPVWSNAARSVVASRPSWKVSAYAVGVTRDVVGLVGPGSTVLMPTGFMRVVPLLTVRTQAVNPNGHYLKLLPVPAQAIDDRQVLTEAVRTRYGDKPGSGAVKAALERVGVDVACAWGNDPRGLALLREAGYGGDHRVRHLVCLFPPAR
;
A
#
# COMPACT_ATOMS: atom_id res chain seq x y z
N MET A 1 7.31 26.80 24.91
CA MET A 1 8.25 26.03 24.06
C MET A 1 8.02 26.27 22.55
N VAL A 2 6.79 26.19 22.03
CA VAL A 2 6.47 26.49 20.61
C VAL A 2 6.76 27.94 20.20
N GLN A 3 6.50 28.93 21.08
CA GLN A 3 6.80 30.34 20.81
C GLN A 3 8.29 30.70 20.89
N LEU A 4 9.11 29.91 21.59
CA LEU A 4 10.56 30.19 21.73
C LEU A 4 11.34 29.68 20.49
N LEU A 5 10.87 28.60 19.86
CA LEU A 5 11.43 28.06 18.61
C LEU A 5 11.11 28.93 17.38
N ASP A 6 10.09 29.79 17.45
CA ASP A 6 9.73 30.71 16.37
C ASP A 6 10.62 31.97 16.33
N ARG A 7 11.30 32.34 17.43
CA ARG A 7 12.13 33.57 17.49
C ARG A 7 13.61 33.38 17.10
N VAL A 8 14.17 32.18 17.25
CA VAL A 8 15.63 31.96 17.10
C VAL A 8 16.06 31.70 15.65
N THR A 9 15.14 31.58 14.70
CA THR A 9 15.45 31.14 13.31
C THR A 9 14.94 32.08 12.22
N ALA A 10 14.85 33.38 12.53
CA ALA A 10 14.28 34.39 11.64
C ALA A 10 15.14 34.75 10.41
N THR A 11 16.26 34.06 10.16
CA THR A 11 17.18 34.40 9.07
C THR A 11 17.31 33.25 8.07
N GLY A 12 16.57 33.33 6.95
CA GLY A 12 16.90 32.58 5.73
C GLY A 12 15.74 31.99 4.93
N GLY A 13 15.24 32.75 3.94
CA GLY A 13 14.80 32.20 2.64
C GLY A 13 13.34 31.77 2.43
N GLY A 14 12.59 32.58 1.66
CA GLY A 14 11.66 32.11 0.61
C GLY A 14 10.44 31.27 1.04
N GLY A 15 9.72 31.64 2.11
CA GLY A 15 8.53 30.91 2.54
C GLY A 15 7.31 31.10 1.64
N ARG A 16 6.66 29.99 1.24
CA ARG A 16 5.32 29.98 0.62
C ARG A 16 4.29 30.62 1.58
N PRO A 17 3.53 31.64 1.17
CA PRO A 17 2.61 32.34 2.06
C PRO A 17 1.49 31.41 2.55
N GLY A 18 1.41 31.19 3.88
CA GLY A 18 0.30 30.47 4.54
C GLY A 18 0.61 29.10 5.14
N GLU A 19 1.79 28.51 4.90
CA GLU A 19 2.20 27.23 5.50
C GLU A 19 3.01 27.41 6.78
N THR A 20 2.78 26.55 7.79
CA THR A 20 3.61 26.55 9.01
C THR A 20 5.01 26.03 8.70
N ARG A 21 6.00 26.38 9.53
CA ARG A 21 7.37 25.87 9.38
C ARG A 21 7.42 24.35 9.54
N THR A 22 6.68 23.81 10.49
CA THR A 22 6.55 22.37 10.74
C THR A 22 6.02 21.63 9.51
N THR A 23 4.97 22.15 8.88
CA THR A 23 4.41 21.56 7.66
C THR A 23 5.48 21.43 6.56
N ARG A 24 6.25 22.51 6.33
CA ARG A 24 7.31 22.52 5.31
C ARG A 24 8.43 21.53 5.63
N LEU A 25 8.80 21.40 6.90
CA LEU A 25 9.82 20.46 7.35
C LEU A 25 9.40 19.01 7.06
N VAL A 26 8.19 18.62 7.46
CA VAL A 26 7.72 17.24 7.29
C VAL A 26 7.43 16.92 5.81
N ASP A 27 6.94 17.90 5.03
CA ASP A 27 6.83 17.77 3.58
C ASP A 27 8.20 17.54 2.93
N GLY A 28 9.21 18.33 3.33
CA GLY A 28 10.58 18.18 2.86
C GLY A 28 11.20 16.84 3.25
N ALA A 29 10.96 16.37 4.48
CA ALA A 29 11.40 15.05 4.94
C ALA A 29 10.74 13.93 4.13
N THR A 30 9.45 14.04 3.82
CA THR A 30 8.73 13.06 3.00
C THR A 30 9.26 13.03 1.55
N ASP A 31 9.50 14.21 0.96
CA ASP A 31 10.11 14.33 -0.37
C ASP A 31 11.53 13.72 -0.37
N GLY A 32 12.34 14.03 0.66
CA GLY A 32 13.68 13.48 0.85
C GLY A 32 13.70 11.97 1.01
N LEU A 33 12.79 11.40 1.82
CA LEU A 33 12.66 9.94 1.97
C LEU A 33 12.26 9.25 0.67
N THR A 34 11.41 9.88 -0.15
CA THR A 34 11.05 9.36 -1.48
C THR A 34 12.30 9.25 -2.37
N VAL A 35 13.12 10.32 -2.42
CA VAL A 35 14.36 10.33 -3.19
C VAL A 35 15.37 9.34 -2.64
N LEU A 36 15.56 9.32 -1.32
CA LEU A 36 16.49 8.43 -0.65
C LEU A 36 16.16 6.95 -0.93
N PHE A 37 14.87 6.59 -0.87
CA PHE A 37 14.44 5.24 -1.20
C PHE A 37 14.56 4.92 -2.70
N ALA A 38 14.31 5.90 -3.58
CA ALA A 38 14.55 5.74 -5.02
C ALA A 38 16.03 5.43 -5.33
N VAL A 39 16.95 6.15 -4.68
CA VAL A 39 18.40 5.91 -4.82
C VAL A 39 18.76 4.52 -4.29
N TRP A 40 18.18 4.10 -3.15
CA TRP A 40 18.36 2.74 -2.65
C TRP A 40 17.91 1.70 -3.69
N THR A 41 16.73 1.86 -4.29
CA THR A 41 16.24 0.93 -5.31
C THR A 41 17.20 0.82 -6.50
N LEU A 42 17.79 1.92 -6.95
CA LEU A 42 18.79 1.91 -8.04
C LEU A 42 20.05 1.15 -7.63
N VAL A 43 20.57 1.44 -6.44
CA VAL A 43 21.77 0.78 -5.90
C VAL A 43 21.52 -0.72 -5.69
N TYR A 44 20.33 -1.08 -5.20
CA TYR A 44 19.91 -2.46 -5.04
C TYR A 44 19.82 -3.18 -6.39
N HIS A 45 19.18 -2.60 -7.40
CA HIS A 45 19.12 -3.22 -8.74
C HIS A 45 20.49 -3.37 -9.40
N LEU A 46 21.40 -2.41 -9.19
CA LEU A 46 22.80 -2.58 -9.60
C LEU A 46 23.48 -3.72 -8.79
N GLY A 47 23.17 -3.81 -7.50
CA GLY A 47 23.62 -4.86 -6.60
C GLY A 47 23.17 -6.26 -6.99
N LEU A 48 22.03 -6.41 -7.69
CA LEU A 48 21.60 -7.70 -8.23
C LEU A 48 22.61 -8.28 -9.24
N LEU A 49 23.32 -7.41 -9.96
CA LEU A 49 24.32 -7.81 -10.96
C LEU A 49 25.66 -8.16 -10.32
N LEU A 50 26.12 -7.34 -9.38
CA LEU A 50 27.46 -7.43 -8.79
C LEU A 50 27.52 -8.29 -7.51
N ARG A 51 26.36 -8.58 -6.92
CA ARG A 51 26.19 -9.33 -5.65
C ARG A 51 27.12 -8.89 -4.51
N PRO A 52 27.29 -7.57 -4.25
CA PRO A 52 28.13 -7.12 -3.14
C PRO A 52 27.43 -7.39 -1.80
N PRO A 53 28.17 -7.42 -0.68
CA PRO A 53 27.57 -7.47 0.65
C PRO A 53 26.70 -6.23 0.89
N THR A 54 25.67 -6.39 1.71
CA THR A 54 24.70 -5.33 2.03
C THR A 54 25.34 -4.10 2.69
N SER A 55 26.45 -4.27 3.41
CA SER A 55 27.24 -3.15 3.93
C SER A 55 27.78 -2.24 2.83
N ALA A 56 28.29 -2.81 1.73
CA ALA A 56 28.77 -2.05 0.58
C ALA A 56 27.61 -1.33 -0.11
N LEU A 57 26.44 -1.97 -0.25
CA LEU A 57 25.24 -1.33 -0.78
C LEU A 57 24.83 -0.11 0.05
N LEU A 58 24.85 -0.23 1.38
CA LEU A 58 24.53 0.89 2.28
C LEU A 58 25.51 2.06 2.12
N VAL A 59 26.81 1.79 2.00
CA VAL A 59 27.82 2.83 1.78
C VAL A 59 27.59 3.54 0.44
N VAL A 60 27.43 2.79 -0.65
CA VAL A 60 27.17 3.36 -1.99
C VAL A 60 25.88 4.17 -1.99
N TRP A 61 24.83 3.68 -1.33
CA TRP A 61 23.57 4.39 -1.16
C TRP A 61 23.74 5.74 -0.45
N LEU A 62 24.45 5.77 0.69
CA LEU A 62 24.68 7.00 1.44
C LEU A 62 25.54 8.01 0.65
N LEU A 63 26.57 7.54 -0.06
CA LEU A 63 27.40 8.39 -0.92
C LEU A 63 26.60 8.98 -2.08
N ALA A 64 25.81 8.15 -2.78
CA ALA A 64 24.97 8.61 -3.89
C ALA A 64 23.88 9.58 -3.41
N ALA A 65 23.22 9.28 -2.29
CA ALA A 65 22.23 10.17 -1.70
C ALA A 65 22.84 11.50 -1.23
N GLY A 66 24.03 11.46 -0.62
CA GLY A 66 24.78 12.65 -0.22
C GLY A 66 25.16 13.52 -1.41
N ALA A 67 25.63 12.92 -2.51
CA ALA A 67 25.96 13.63 -3.74
C ALA A 67 24.73 14.31 -4.37
N ILE A 68 23.59 13.61 -4.42
CA ILE A 68 22.32 14.19 -4.92
C ILE A 68 21.86 15.33 -4.01
N GLY A 69 21.94 15.16 -2.69
CA GLY A 69 21.62 16.20 -1.72
C GLY A 69 22.49 17.45 -1.86
N ALA A 70 23.80 17.27 -2.02
CA ALA A 70 24.75 18.35 -2.25
C ALA A 70 24.47 19.09 -3.57
N LEU A 71 24.19 18.35 -4.66
CA LEU A 71 23.83 18.93 -5.95
C LEU A 71 22.52 19.72 -5.88
N TYR A 72 21.52 19.22 -5.17
CA TYR A 72 20.26 19.92 -4.95
C TYR A 72 20.48 21.22 -4.15
N GLY A 73 21.24 21.15 -3.06
CA GLY A 73 21.57 22.30 -2.22
C GLY A 73 22.34 23.39 -2.99
N ALA A 74 23.38 23.00 -3.72
CA ALA A 74 24.22 23.91 -4.49
C ALA A 74 23.47 24.63 -5.63
N ARG A 75 22.43 24.00 -6.19
CA ARG A 75 21.68 24.52 -7.35
C ARG A 75 20.19 24.73 -7.07
N ARG A 76 19.82 24.99 -5.81
CA ARG A 76 18.42 25.03 -5.38
C ARG A 76 17.55 25.97 -6.22
N ALA A 77 18.03 27.17 -6.50
CA ALA A 77 17.31 28.15 -7.32
C ALA A 77 17.04 27.63 -8.75
N TRP A 78 17.97 26.87 -9.33
CA TRP A 78 17.82 26.27 -10.66
C TRP A 78 16.83 25.10 -10.66
N TRP A 79 16.80 24.31 -9.59
CA TRP A 79 15.84 23.21 -9.41
C TRP A 79 14.41 23.71 -9.24
N ASP A 80 14.23 24.77 -8.45
CA ASP A 80 12.93 25.35 -8.15
C ASP A 80 12.41 26.29 -9.25
N ALA A 81 13.28 26.72 -10.16
CA ALA A 81 12.89 27.52 -11.32
C ALA A 81 11.93 26.73 -12.24
N PRO A 82 10.84 27.36 -12.71
CA PRO A 82 9.96 26.73 -13.69
C PRO A 82 10.72 26.46 -14.99
N VAL A 83 10.54 25.27 -15.55
CA VAL A 83 11.24 24.85 -16.78
C VAL A 83 10.83 25.71 -17.98
N ARG A 84 9.59 26.21 -18.01
CA ARG A 84 9.06 27.13 -19.03
C ARG A 84 7.97 28.04 -18.46
N PRO A 85 7.75 29.23 -19.05
CA PRO A 85 6.65 30.11 -18.66
C PRO A 85 5.27 29.44 -18.88
N PRO A 86 4.26 29.81 -18.09
CA PRO A 86 2.92 29.24 -18.20
C PRO A 86 2.34 29.42 -19.59
N HIS A 87 1.51 28.47 -20.02
CA HIS A 87 0.81 28.57 -21.30
C HIS A 87 -0.10 29.81 -21.29
N ARG A 88 -0.06 30.62 -22.35
CA ARG A 88 -1.00 31.75 -22.51
C ARG A 88 -2.40 31.16 -22.64
N ALA A 89 -3.32 31.66 -21.82
CA ALA A 89 -4.67 31.18 -21.82
C ALA A 89 -5.39 31.58 -23.12
N GLY A 90 -6.13 30.63 -23.71
CA GLY A 90 -6.95 30.87 -24.88
C GLY A 90 -8.19 31.72 -24.57
N PRO A 91 -8.92 32.19 -25.59
CA PRO A 91 -10.16 32.94 -25.40
C PRO A 91 -11.17 32.15 -24.57
N ALA A 92 -11.95 32.85 -23.75
CA ALA A 92 -12.92 32.26 -22.85
C ALA A 92 -13.93 31.40 -23.63
N ALA A 93 -13.85 30.08 -23.49
CA ALA A 93 -14.86 29.18 -24.04
C ALA A 93 -16.21 29.39 -23.33
N LYS A 94 -17.30 29.24 -24.08
CA LYS A 94 -18.66 29.34 -23.56
C LYS A 94 -18.85 28.39 -22.38
N ALA A 95 -19.51 28.88 -21.33
CA ALA A 95 -19.83 28.07 -20.16
C ALA A 95 -20.64 26.83 -20.60
N PRO A 96 -20.21 25.61 -20.25
CA PRO A 96 -20.97 24.41 -20.59
C PRO A 96 -22.36 24.44 -19.95
N PRO A 97 -23.37 23.82 -20.58
CA PRO A 97 -24.75 23.90 -20.14
C PRO A 97 -24.93 23.28 -18.75
N ARG A 98 -25.69 23.96 -17.89
CA ARG A 98 -26.07 23.47 -16.54
C ARG A 98 -26.65 22.04 -16.52
N PRO A 99 -27.50 21.60 -17.48
CA PRO A 99 -28.00 20.22 -17.48
C PRO A 99 -26.88 19.17 -17.53
N LEU A 100 -25.73 19.45 -18.17
CA LEU A 100 -24.61 18.51 -18.22
C LEU A 100 -24.03 18.24 -16.83
N ALA A 101 -23.97 19.27 -15.97
CA ALA A 101 -23.53 19.11 -14.60
C ALA A 101 -24.53 18.31 -13.76
N VAL A 102 -25.84 18.54 -13.97
CA VAL A 102 -26.90 17.78 -13.29
C VAL A 102 -26.84 16.31 -13.70
N VAL A 103 -26.74 16.03 -15.00
CA VAL A 103 -26.59 14.67 -15.53
C VAL A 103 -25.36 13.99 -14.93
N ALA A 104 -24.20 14.65 -14.92
CA ALA A 104 -22.98 14.07 -14.36
C ALA A 104 -23.13 13.70 -12.87
N VAL A 105 -23.74 14.57 -12.07
CA VAL A 105 -23.94 14.36 -10.63
C VAL A 105 -24.96 13.25 -10.37
N VAL A 106 -26.12 13.29 -11.03
CA VAL A 106 -27.19 12.30 -10.85
C VAL A 106 -26.72 10.91 -11.27
N THR A 107 -26.11 10.79 -12.45
CA THR A 107 -25.58 9.50 -12.92
C THR A 107 -24.39 9.02 -12.09
N GLY A 108 -23.58 9.93 -11.54
CA GLY A 108 -22.48 9.57 -10.63
C GLY A 108 -22.97 9.04 -9.28
N LEU A 109 -24.04 9.62 -8.73
CA LEU A 109 -24.72 9.11 -7.53
C LEU A 109 -25.35 7.74 -7.78
N ALA A 110 -26.01 7.56 -8.93
CA ALA A 110 -26.59 6.29 -9.32
C ALA A 110 -25.51 5.20 -9.47
N ALA A 111 -24.42 5.50 -10.17
CA ALA A 111 -23.27 4.60 -10.34
C ALA A 111 -22.68 4.18 -8.99
N GLY A 112 -22.43 5.17 -8.11
CA GLY A 112 -21.88 4.94 -6.77
C GLY A 112 -22.77 4.06 -5.91
N THR A 113 -24.05 4.37 -5.88
CA THR A 113 -25.05 3.63 -5.12
C THR A 113 -25.18 2.20 -5.63
N ALA A 114 -25.27 2.00 -6.95
CA ALA A 114 -25.36 0.69 -7.55
C ALA A 114 -24.10 -0.16 -7.31
N ALA A 115 -22.90 0.43 -7.39
CA ALA A 115 -21.65 -0.28 -7.14
C ALA A 115 -21.58 -0.81 -5.70
N GLY A 116 -21.98 0.00 -4.71
CA GLY A 116 -22.02 -0.41 -3.31
C GLY A 116 -23.10 -1.44 -2.99
N LEU A 117 -24.26 -1.36 -3.65
CA LEU A 117 -25.40 -2.26 -3.43
C LEU A 117 -25.39 -3.50 -4.33
N HIS A 118 -24.34 -3.73 -5.12
CA HIS A 118 -24.27 -4.91 -5.98
C HIS A 118 -24.41 -6.23 -5.19
N SER A 119 -23.82 -6.30 -4.00
CA SER A 119 -23.92 -7.47 -3.11
C SER A 119 -25.34 -7.74 -2.58
N THR A 120 -26.27 -6.78 -2.72
CA THR A 120 -27.68 -6.94 -2.34
C THR A 120 -28.58 -7.26 -3.53
N GLY A 121 -28.01 -7.60 -4.69
CA GLY A 121 -28.74 -8.02 -5.88
C GLY A 121 -28.89 -6.94 -6.97
N VAL A 122 -28.34 -5.73 -6.78
CA VAL A 122 -28.35 -4.71 -7.84
C VAL A 122 -27.46 -5.16 -9.01
N PRO A 123 -27.96 -5.21 -10.26
CA PRO A 123 -27.15 -5.62 -11.40
C PRO A 123 -25.91 -4.72 -11.62
N TRP A 124 -24.77 -5.32 -11.96
CA TRP A 124 -23.51 -4.57 -12.10
C TRP A 124 -23.54 -3.51 -13.21
N TRP A 125 -24.39 -3.69 -14.23
CA TRP A 125 -24.58 -2.68 -15.28
C TRP A 125 -25.16 -1.36 -14.78
N CYS A 126 -25.89 -1.39 -13.66
CA CYS A 126 -26.36 -0.18 -12.99
C CYS A 126 -25.20 0.64 -12.39
N ALA A 127 -24.01 0.05 -12.21
CA ALA A 127 -22.81 0.77 -11.77
C ALA A 127 -22.05 1.35 -12.95
N TRP A 128 -21.62 0.52 -13.91
CA TRP A 128 -20.73 0.98 -14.98
C TRP A 128 -21.45 1.84 -16.03
N ALA A 129 -22.71 1.59 -16.39
CA ALA A 129 -23.37 2.37 -17.44
C ALA A 129 -23.63 3.83 -17.01
N PRO A 130 -24.21 4.12 -15.82
CA PRO A 130 -24.28 5.49 -15.32
C PRO A 130 -22.89 6.08 -15.01
N GLY A 131 -21.92 5.24 -14.62
CA GLY A 131 -20.53 5.65 -14.43
C GLY A 131 -19.90 6.22 -15.70
N ILE A 132 -20.14 5.59 -16.85
CA ILE A 132 -19.68 6.07 -18.17
C ILE A 132 -20.29 7.43 -18.47
N VAL A 133 -21.60 7.58 -18.29
CA VAL A 133 -22.31 8.85 -18.51
C VAL A 133 -21.76 9.94 -17.58
N SER A 134 -21.54 9.64 -16.31
CA SER A 134 -21.00 10.58 -15.33
C SER A 134 -19.59 11.04 -15.67
N ALA A 135 -18.70 10.09 -16.00
CA ALA A 135 -17.33 10.37 -16.38
C ALA A 135 -17.26 11.18 -17.68
N ALA A 136 -18.02 10.82 -18.70
CA ALA A 136 -18.08 11.54 -19.97
C ALA A 136 -18.64 12.96 -19.81
N ALA A 137 -19.75 13.11 -19.08
CA ALA A 137 -20.34 14.43 -18.83
C ALA A 137 -19.40 15.34 -18.02
N SER A 138 -18.73 14.79 -17.00
CA SER A 138 -17.71 15.49 -16.22
C SER A 138 -16.51 15.90 -17.07
N ALA A 139 -16.02 15.00 -17.93
CA ALA A 139 -14.93 15.29 -18.87
C ALA A 139 -15.30 16.41 -19.84
N VAL A 140 -16.47 16.33 -20.50
CA VAL A 140 -16.92 17.38 -21.43
C VAL A 140 -17.04 18.73 -20.72
N TRP A 141 -17.59 18.76 -19.50
CA TRP A 141 -17.73 20.00 -18.73
C TRP A 141 -16.37 20.59 -18.35
N ILE A 142 -15.45 19.77 -17.83
CA ILE A 142 -14.14 20.22 -17.34
C ILE A 142 -13.24 20.64 -18.49
N LEU A 143 -13.20 19.87 -19.57
CA LEU A 143 -12.35 20.14 -20.73
C LEU A 143 -12.77 21.42 -21.47
N ARG A 144 -14.09 21.64 -21.64
CA ARG A 144 -14.60 22.90 -22.22
C ARG A 144 -14.24 24.13 -21.37
N ARG A 145 -14.14 23.97 -20.06
CA ARG A 145 -13.80 25.07 -19.14
C ARG A 145 -12.29 25.26 -18.97
N ALA A 146 -11.50 24.19 -19.11
CA ALA A 146 -10.04 24.23 -19.04
C ALA A 146 -9.41 25.02 -20.20
N GLY A 147 -10.05 25.04 -21.37
CA GLY A 147 -9.67 25.90 -22.50
C GLY A 147 -9.96 27.39 -22.32
N ALA A 148 -10.69 27.77 -21.26
CA ALA A 148 -11.27 29.11 -21.05
C ALA A 148 -10.65 29.92 -19.89
N GLU A 149 -9.41 29.62 -19.47
CA GLU A 149 -8.79 30.36 -18.37
C GLU A 149 -8.67 31.86 -18.74
N THR A 150 -9.25 32.72 -17.92
CA THR A 150 -9.38 34.17 -18.19
C THR A 150 -8.12 34.90 -17.69
N PRO A 151 -7.58 35.91 -18.41
CA PRO A 151 -6.38 36.66 -17.98
C PRO A 151 -6.57 37.55 -16.72
N GLY A 152 -7.79 37.68 -16.19
CA GLY A 152 -8.14 38.70 -15.19
C GLY A 152 -8.27 38.26 -13.73
N GLY A 153 -8.07 36.97 -13.41
CA GLY A 153 -8.25 36.46 -12.04
C GLY A 153 -7.02 36.63 -11.16
N ARG A 154 -6.61 37.85 -10.80
CA ARG A 154 -5.59 38.15 -9.77
C ARG A 154 -6.06 37.79 -8.34
N THR A 155 -6.60 36.58 -8.13
CA THR A 155 -6.66 35.95 -6.82
C THR A 155 -5.77 34.71 -6.85
N GLY A 156 -4.57 34.87 -6.30
CA GLY A 156 -3.53 33.85 -6.22
C GLY A 156 -3.96 32.61 -5.44
N GLY A 157 -4.64 31.69 -6.10
CA GLY A 157 -4.83 30.31 -5.66
C GLY A 157 -3.61 29.46 -6.02
N ALA A 158 -2.40 29.95 -5.75
CA ALA A 158 -1.24 29.09 -5.61
C ALA A 158 -1.53 28.06 -4.52
N PHE A 159 -0.80 26.93 -4.53
CA PHE A 159 -0.84 25.73 -3.67
C PHE A 159 -0.95 25.99 -2.14
N HIS A 160 -1.96 26.72 -1.70
CA HIS A 160 -2.02 27.31 -0.38
C HIS A 160 -3.37 26.97 0.21
N ALA A 161 -3.35 25.95 1.06
CA ALA A 161 -4.39 25.82 2.05
C ALA A 161 -4.48 27.14 2.83
N GLY A 162 -5.70 27.61 3.10
CA GLY A 162 -5.90 28.87 3.82
C GLY A 162 -5.07 28.86 5.11
N ARG A 163 -4.39 29.96 5.44
CA ARG A 163 -3.48 30.04 6.61
C ARG A 163 -4.14 29.57 7.93
N GLY A 164 -5.47 29.64 8.05
CA GLY A 164 -6.22 29.09 9.19
C GLY A 164 -6.38 27.57 9.18
N ASP A 165 -6.53 26.96 8.00
CA ASP A 165 -6.75 25.52 7.82
C ASP A 165 -5.44 24.73 8.03
N THR A 166 -4.28 25.27 7.63
CA THR A 166 -2.97 24.67 7.93
C THR A 166 -2.59 24.77 9.41
N ARG A 167 -3.01 25.84 10.11
CA ARG A 167 -2.73 26.06 11.54
C ARG A 167 -3.37 24.99 12.43
N LEU A 168 -4.60 24.57 12.12
CA LEU A 168 -5.30 23.52 12.87
C LEU A 168 -5.09 22.13 12.25
N GLY A 169 -5.03 22.03 10.93
CA GLY A 169 -4.90 20.76 10.23
C GLY A 169 -3.51 20.11 10.33
N THR A 170 -2.44 20.89 10.47
CA THR A 170 -1.09 20.33 10.65
C THR A 170 -0.95 19.60 11.98
N PRO A 171 -1.28 20.20 13.15
CA PRO A 171 -1.30 19.47 14.41
C PRO A 171 -2.22 18.24 14.37
N LEU A 172 -3.42 18.36 13.77
CA LEU A 172 -4.34 17.24 13.59
C LEU A 172 -3.66 16.09 12.83
N ALA A 173 -3.04 16.37 11.67
CA ALA A 173 -2.37 15.35 10.88
C ALA A 173 -1.16 14.71 11.59
N LEU A 174 -0.39 15.50 12.36
CA LEU A 174 0.72 14.98 13.17
C LEU A 174 0.21 14.06 14.29
N LEU A 175 -0.83 14.47 15.02
CA LEU A 175 -1.42 13.68 16.09
C LEU A 175 -2.10 12.42 15.56
N THR A 176 -2.84 12.51 14.45
CA THR A 176 -3.43 11.34 13.78
C THR A 176 -2.33 10.41 13.26
N GLY A 177 -1.27 10.94 12.65
CA GLY A 177 -0.14 10.15 12.19
C GLY A 177 0.58 9.43 13.34
N ALA A 178 0.82 10.13 14.46
CA ALA A 178 1.38 9.54 15.67
C ALA A 178 0.44 8.49 16.29
N GLY A 179 -0.87 8.74 16.24
CA GLY A 179 -1.90 7.79 16.67
C GLY A 179 -1.89 6.51 15.84
N PHE A 180 -1.81 6.60 14.50
CA PHE A 180 -1.67 5.44 13.62
C PHE A 180 -0.36 4.71 13.83
N ALA A 181 0.76 5.43 13.94
CA ALA A 181 2.07 4.85 14.23
C ALA A 181 2.05 4.08 15.56
N THR A 182 1.48 4.67 16.60
CA THR A 182 1.31 4.02 17.91
C THR A 182 0.39 2.82 17.78
N ALA A 183 -0.80 2.96 17.20
CA ALA A 183 -1.76 1.88 17.00
C ALA A 183 -1.15 0.70 16.21
N SER A 184 -0.25 0.98 15.26
CA SER A 184 0.46 -0.06 14.51
C SER A 184 1.34 -0.95 15.39
N LEU A 185 1.77 -0.50 16.58
CA LEU A 185 2.57 -1.29 17.51
C LEU A 185 1.72 -2.22 18.40
N PHE A 186 0.45 -1.86 18.62
CA PHE A 186 -0.43 -2.56 19.57
C PHE A 186 -1.52 -3.39 18.88
N ILE A 187 -1.96 -3.03 17.67
CA ILE A 187 -2.97 -3.79 16.94
C ILE A 187 -2.29 -4.95 16.22
N VAL A 188 -2.58 -6.17 16.62
CA VAL A 188 -2.05 -7.40 16.04
C VAL A 188 -3.08 -7.98 15.07
N ASN A 189 -2.70 -8.11 13.81
CA ASN A 189 -3.44 -8.82 12.77
C ASN A 189 -2.43 -9.72 12.07
N SER A 190 -2.46 -11.03 12.38
CA SER A 190 -1.47 -11.96 11.84
C SER A 190 -1.80 -12.29 10.40
N ASP A 191 -0.80 -12.14 9.53
CA ASP A 191 -0.96 -12.33 8.10
C ASP A 191 -0.14 -13.54 7.63
N GLY A 192 -0.62 -14.26 6.63
CA GLY A 192 0.14 -15.36 6.02
C GLY A 192 1.39 -14.86 5.32
N ASP A 193 1.32 -13.66 4.75
CA ASP A 193 2.41 -13.07 3.97
C ASP A 193 3.60 -12.65 4.85
N ASP A 194 3.46 -12.67 6.18
CA ASP A 194 4.54 -12.41 7.13
C ASP A 194 5.73 -13.33 6.89
N ALA A 195 5.45 -14.62 6.68
CA ALA A 195 6.46 -15.65 6.42
C ALA A 195 7.28 -15.36 5.15
N TYR A 196 6.80 -14.51 4.25
CA TYR A 196 7.50 -14.14 3.04
C TYR A 196 8.19 -12.78 3.14
N PHE A 197 7.47 -11.70 3.46
CA PHE A 197 8.07 -10.35 3.43
C PHE A 197 9.06 -10.13 4.58
N VAL A 198 8.70 -10.59 5.79
CA VAL A 198 9.54 -10.35 6.98
C VAL A 198 10.75 -11.28 6.98
N SER A 199 10.59 -12.53 6.50
CA SER A 199 11.69 -13.49 6.43
C SER A 199 12.81 -13.05 5.50
N ARG A 200 12.52 -12.35 4.39
CA ARG A 200 13.55 -11.75 3.54
C ARG A 200 14.38 -10.70 4.28
N SER A 201 13.75 -9.90 5.15
CA SER A 201 14.46 -8.95 6.01
C SER A 201 15.31 -9.67 7.06
N VAL A 202 14.78 -10.75 7.65
CA VAL A 202 15.51 -11.61 8.60
C VAL A 202 16.72 -12.28 7.93
N ALA A 203 16.54 -12.81 6.73
CA ALA A 203 17.60 -13.45 5.95
C ALA A 203 18.70 -12.46 5.59
N THR A 204 18.33 -11.30 5.04
CA THR A 204 19.27 -10.22 4.74
C THR A 204 20.05 -9.80 6.00
N ALA A 205 19.36 -9.70 7.15
CA ALA A 205 20.01 -9.34 8.40
C ALA A 205 20.99 -10.41 8.90
N ALA A 206 20.66 -11.69 8.71
CA ALA A 206 21.46 -12.82 9.15
C ALA A 206 22.67 -13.09 8.26
N THR A 207 22.51 -13.02 6.93
CA THR A 207 23.56 -13.36 5.97
C THR A 207 24.40 -12.15 5.55
N GLY A 208 23.81 -10.94 5.58
CA GLY A 208 24.43 -9.75 5.03
C GLY A 208 24.40 -9.71 3.50
N GLU A 209 23.59 -10.55 2.85
CA GLU A 209 23.48 -10.68 1.40
C GLU A 209 22.04 -10.45 0.91
N ILE A 210 21.88 -10.22 -0.39
CA ILE A 210 20.57 -10.16 -1.03
C ILE A 210 20.01 -11.59 -1.14
N PRO A 211 18.83 -11.91 -0.56
CA PRO A 211 18.24 -13.25 -0.66
C PRO A 211 17.64 -13.46 -2.06
N LEU A 212 18.45 -14.01 -2.98
CA LEU A 212 18.05 -14.33 -4.36
C LEU A 212 17.46 -15.75 -4.52
N ARG A 213 17.64 -16.60 -3.52
CA ARG A 213 17.12 -17.97 -3.45
C ARG A 213 16.08 -18.08 -2.34
N ASP A 214 15.34 -19.18 -2.33
CA ASP A 214 14.38 -19.43 -1.26
C ASP A 214 15.08 -19.54 0.09
N VAL A 215 14.51 -18.85 1.08
CA VAL A 215 14.98 -18.82 2.49
C VAL A 215 13.89 -19.21 3.47
N ILE A 216 12.70 -19.58 2.96
CA ILE A 216 11.48 -19.82 3.74
C ILE A 216 11.26 -21.32 3.95
N PHE A 217 11.44 -22.11 2.88
CA PHE A 217 11.23 -23.55 2.90
C PHE A 217 12.55 -24.32 2.86
N THR A 218 13.57 -23.72 2.27
CA THR A 218 14.88 -24.32 2.01
C THR A 218 16.00 -23.39 2.45
N PRO A 219 17.21 -23.91 2.74
CA PRO A 219 18.36 -23.09 3.11
C PRO A 219 19.07 -22.48 1.88
N GLY A 220 18.33 -22.03 0.87
CA GLY A 220 18.90 -21.50 -0.39
C GLY A 220 19.25 -22.57 -1.43
N THR A 221 18.63 -23.76 -1.36
CA THR A 221 18.82 -24.83 -2.34
C THR A 221 17.80 -24.78 -3.48
N ALA A 222 16.61 -24.22 -3.24
CA ALA A 222 15.63 -23.96 -4.29
C ALA A 222 15.81 -22.56 -4.92
N GLY A 223 15.32 -22.41 -6.15
CA GLY A 223 15.17 -21.11 -6.80
C GLY A 223 14.22 -20.17 -6.03
N PRO A 224 14.13 -18.89 -6.42
CA PRO A 224 13.19 -17.96 -5.83
C PRO A 224 11.75 -18.43 -6.04
N ILE A 225 10.87 -18.12 -5.09
CA ILE A 225 9.43 -18.40 -5.21
C ILE A 225 8.86 -17.60 -6.39
N ALA A 226 8.14 -18.27 -7.28
CA ALA A 226 7.56 -17.67 -8.48
C ALA A 226 6.53 -16.56 -8.14
N GLY A 227 6.36 -15.59 -9.06
CA GLY A 227 5.39 -14.50 -8.91
C GLY A 227 5.87 -13.26 -8.13
N GLU A 228 7.07 -13.31 -7.53
CA GLU A 228 7.68 -12.16 -6.86
C GLU A 228 9.13 -11.94 -7.33
N PRO A 229 9.32 -11.32 -8.52
CA PRO A 229 10.64 -11.05 -9.05
C PRO A 229 11.47 -10.22 -8.06
N PRO A 230 12.82 -10.31 -8.09
CA PRO A 230 13.70 -9.67 -7.11
C PRO A 230 13.83 -8.14 -7.31
N VAL A 231 12.76 -7.46 -7.70
CA VAL A 231 12.68 -6.01 -7.90
C VAL A 231 12.33 -5.24 -6.61
N SER A 232 11.65 -5.89 -5.66
CA SER A 232 11.38 -5.28 -4.35
C SER A 232 12.67 -5.19 -3.54
N SER A 233 12.97 -4.00 -3.03
CA SER A 233 14.22 -3.67 -2.33
C SER A 233 13.99 -3.24 -0.88
N ILE A 234 12.73 -2.99 -0.46
CA ILE A 234 12.40 -2.51 0.89
C ILE A 234 12.76 -3.54 1.96
N GLU A 235 12.53 -4.83 1.71
CA GLU A 235 12.87 -5.90 2.66
C GLU A 235 14.39 -5.98 2.88
N VAL A 236 15.16 -5.80 1.81
CA VAL A 236 16.62 -5.83 1.85
C VAL A 236 17.16 -4.58 2.55
N LEU A 237 16.57 -3.40 2.33
CA LEU A 237 16.92 -2.19 3.09
C LEU A 237 16.70 -2.41 4.59
N ALA A 238 15.52 -2.91 4.95
CA ALA A 238 15.16 -3.14 6.35
C ALA A 238 16.12 -4.14 7.00
N GLY A 239 16.43 -5.26 6.34
CA GLY A 239 17.38 -6.25 6.84
C GLY A 239 18.82 -5.75 6.93
N ALA A 240 19.30 -5.00 5.92
CA ALA A 240 20.65 -4.43 5.90
C ALA A 240 20.86 -3.44 7.05
N VAL A 241 19.87 -2.56 7.29
CA VAL A 241 19.92 -1.59 8.39
C VAL A 241 19.74 -2.29 9.74
N ALA A 242 18.88 -3.31 9.85
CA ALA A 242 18.76 -4.12 11.05
C ALA A 242 20.10 -4.77 11.43
N ARG A 243 20.82 -5.31 10.44
CA ARG A 243 22.16 -5.87 10.62
C ARG A 243 23.16 -4.83 11.11
N LEU A 244 23.15 -3.63 10.52
CA LEU A 244 24.05 -2.53 10.90
C LEU A 244 23.90 -2.18 12.39
N PHE A 245 22.67 -2.21 12.92
CA PHE A 245 22.39 -1.93 14.33
C PHE A 245 22.42 -3.17 15.25
N GLY A 246 22.66 -4.37 14.72
CA GLY A 246 22.62 -5.61 15.51
C GLY A 246 21.22 -5.97 16.03
N ILE A 247 20.16 -5.50 15.36
CA ILE A 247 18.76 -5.73 15.75
C ILE A 247 18.19 -6.92 14.94
N PRO A 248 17.40 -7.83 15.54
CA PRO A 248 16.73 -8.88 14.78
C PRO A 248 15.84 -8.30 13.66
N GLY A 249 15.94 -8.84 12.44
CA GLY A 249 15.25 -8.29 11.26
C GLY A 249 13.75 -8.10 11.45
N ALA A 250 13.05 -9.09 12.01
CA ALA A 250 11.61 -9.00 12.29
C ALA A 250 11.27 -7.89 13.31
N SER A 251 12.08 -7.73 14.36
CA SER A 251 11.92 -6.65 15.33
C SER A 251 12.13 -5.29 14.69
N PHE A 252 13.15 -5.13 13.84
CA PHE A 252 13.39 -3.87 13.14
C PHE A 252 12.22 -3.48 12.22
N VAL A 253 11.70 -4.45 11.47
CA VAL A 253 10.54 -4.24 10.58
C VAL A 253 9.30 -3.79 11.37
N TRP A 254 8.93 -4.50 12.43
CA TRP A 254 7.68 -4.20 13.14
C TRP A 254 7.77 -3.08 14.17
N TYR A 255 8.92 -2.87 14.81
CA TYR A 255 9.06 -1.84 15.83
C TYR A 255 9.58 -0.50 15.30
N LEU A 256 10.22 -0.47 14.13
CA LEU A 256 10.73 0.77 13.54
C LEU A 256 10.14 1.09 12.18
N VAL A 257 10.25 0.18 11.20
CA VAL A 257 9.79 0.45 9.84
C VAL A 257 8.28 0.69 9.83
N LEU A 258 7.52 -0.24 10.41
CA LEU A 258 6.06 -0.19 10.46
C LEU A 258 5.48 1.13 11.01
N PRO A 259 5.81 1.59 12.24
CA PRO A 259 5.26 2.85 12.74
C PRO A 259 5.69 4.05 11.89
N LEU A 260 6.91 4.04 11.34
CA LEU A 260 7.40 5.09 10.44
C LEU A 260 6.55 5.15 9.16
N VAL A 261 6.36 4.04 8.46
CA VAL A 261 5.58 4.04 7.21
C VAL A 261 4.07 4.26 7.45
N SER A 262 3.54 3.84 8.61
CA SER A 262 2.18 4.20 9.03
C SER A 262 2.01 5.71 9.24
N PHE A 263 2.97 6.38 9.88
CA PHE A 263 2.96 7.84 10.00
C PHE A 263 3.02 8.51 8.62
N LEU A 264 3.93 8.05 7.75
CA LEU A 264 4.10 8.60 6.41
C LEU A 264 2.83 8.45 5.54
N ALA A 265 2.07 7.36 5.69
CA ALA A 265 0.83 7.15 4.97
C ALA A 265 -0.25 8.17 5.35
N VAL A 266 -0.39 8.42 6.65
CA VAL A 266 -1.31 9.45 7.15
C VAL A 266 -0.85 10.83 6.69
N TRP A 267 0.46 11.12 6.74
CA TRP A 267 0.99 12.39 6.25
C TRP A 267 0.79 12.56 4.74
N ALA A 268 0.98 11.52 3.94
CA ALA A 268 0.73 11.53 2.50
C ALA A 268 -0.75 11.83 2.19
N THR A 269 -1.67 11.24 2.95
CA THR A 269 -3.11 11.53 2.89
C THR A 269 -3.40 13.01 3.21
N TRP A 270 -2.76 13.56 4.25
CA TRP A 270 -2.85 14.99 4.59
C TRP A 270 -2.33 15.91 3.47
N ARG A 271 -1.18 15.57 2.86
CA ARG A 271 -0.63 16.32 1.72
C ARG A 271 -1.59 16.34 0.54
N LEU A 272 -2.20 15.20 0.23
CA LEU A 272 -3.17 15.11 -0.86
C LEU A 272 -4.46 15.89 -0.55
N ALA A 273 -4.98 15.79 0.68
CA ALA A 273 -6.12 16.58 1.13
C ALA A 273 -5.86 18.09 1.02
N ARG A 274 -4.67 18.57 1.41
CA ARG A 274 -4.27 19.99 1.20
C ARG A 274 -4.21 20.38 -0.27
N ALA A 275 -3.73 19.50 -1.14
CA ALA A 275 -3.62 19.78 -2.57
C ALA A 275 -5.00 19.88 -3.27
N TRP A 276 -5.97 19.07 -2.83
CA TRP A 276 -7.26 18.90 -3.49
C TRP A 276 -8.42 19.63 -2.80
N ALA A 277 -8.31 19.96 -1.51
CA ALA A 277 -9.31 20.73 -0.75
C ALA A 277 -8.69 21.84 0.12
N PRO A 278 -7.93 22.80 -0.43
CA PRO A 278 -7.19 23.79 0.37
C PRO A 278 -8.03 24.71 1.27
N ARG A 279 -9.36 24.73 1.11
CA ARG A 279 -10.24 25.53 1.98
C ARG A 279 -10.77 24.75 3.19
N ASN A 280 -10.77 23.43 3.12
CA ASN A 280 -11.40 22.53 4.09
C ASN A 280 -10.54 21.25 4.25
N ALA A 281 -9.22 21.38 4.14
CA ALA A 281 -8.29 20.27 4.11
C ALA A 281 -8.34 19.50 5.43
N ALA A 282 -8.42 20.20 6.58
CA ALA A 282 -8.52 19.55 7.87
C ALA A 282 -9.78 18.67 7.99
N LEU A 283 -10.93 19.18 7.50
CA LEU A 283 -12.19 18.44 7.49
C LEU A 283 -12.15 17.23 6.55
N CYS A 284 -11.65 17.43 5.34
CA CYS A 284 -11.43 16.38 4.35
C CYS A 284 -10.55 15.26 4.93
N PHE A 285 -9.43 15.64 5.56
CA PHE A 285 -8.51 14.71 6.19
C PHE A 285 -9.10 13.99 7.40
N ALA A 286 -9.89 14.66 8.24
CA ALA A 286 -10.54 14.05 9.38
C ALA A 286 -11.50 12.93 8.94
N VAL A 287 -12.35 13.20 7.95
CA VAL A 287 -13.27 12.20 7.39
C VAL A 287 -12.51 11.06 6.70
N ALA A 288 -11.45 11.38 5.94
CA ALA A 288 -10.56 10.37 5.35
C ALA A 288 -9.97 9.44 6.42
N SER A 289 -9.54 9.98 7.56
CA SER A 289 -8.97 9.22 8.67
C SER A 289 -10.01 8.31 9.34
N VAL A 290 -11.24 8.78 9.52
CA VAL A 290 -12.35 7.95 10.03
C VAL A 290 -12.65 6.80 9.08
N TYR A 291 -12.69 7.04 7.77
CA TYR A 291 -12.87 5.98 6.77
C TYR A 291 -11.77 4.91 6.89
N LEU A 292 -10.50 5.31 7.01
CA LEU A 292 -9.39 4.37 7.19
C LEU A 292 -9.52 3.52 8.46
N LEU A 293 -10.00 4.10 9.55
CA LEU A 293 -10.18 3.40 10.83
C LEU A 293 -11.37 2.42 10.83
N TRP A 294 -12.40 2.64 10.00
CA TRP A 294 -13.63 1.84 9.95
C TRP A 294 -13.74 0.89 8.75
N THR A 295 -12.65 0.68 8.01
CA THR A 295 -12.63 -0.19 6.83
C THR A 295 -11.96 -1.53 7.11
N GLY A 296 -12.12 -2.12 8.30
CA GLY A 296 -11.48 -3.37 8.72
C GLY A 296 -12.10 -4.67 8.18
N THR A 297 -13.16 -4.61 7.36
CA THR A 297 -13.92 -5.81 6.91
C THR A 297 -13.18 -6.68 5.89
N SER A 298 -12.18 -6.14 5.20
CA SER A 298 -11.45 -6.83 4.13
C SER A 298 -9.94 -6.68 4.31
N ALA A 299 -9.20 -7.76 4.06
CA ALA A 299 -7.73 -7.73 4.07
C ALA A 299 -7.15 -6.84 2.94
N ALA A 300 -7.90 -6.62 1.85
CA ALA A 300 -7.53 -5.76 0.73
C ALA A 300 -8.13 -4.34 0.83
N SER A 301 -8.82 -4.02 1.93
CA SER A 301 -9.34 -2.67 2.14
C SER A 301 -8.20 -1.66 2.32
N LEU A 302 -8.51 -0.40 2.04
CA LEU A 302 -7.54 0.67 2.24
C LEU A 302 -7.19 0.88 3.72
N GLY A 303 -8.12 0.66 4.66
CA GLY A 303 -7.83 0.69 6.10
C GLY A 303 -6.84 -0.40 6.53
N SER A 304 -6.99 -1.61 6.01
CA SER A 304 -6.04 -2.71 6.24
C SER A 304 -4.65 -2.36 5.71
N PHE A 305 -4.55 -1.76 4.52
CA PHE A 305 -3.25 -1.30 4.00
C PHE A 305 -2.65 -0.14 4.80
N HIS A 306 -3.46 0.78 5.35
CA HIS A 306 -2.97 1.94 6.09
C HIS A 306 -2.47 1.60 7.51
N LEU A 307 -2.81 0.43 8.05
CA LEU A 307 -2.46 0.08 9.44
C LEU A 307 -2.10 -1.39 9.64
N LEU A 308 -2.96 -2.30 9.18
CA LEU A 308 -2.86 -3.72 9.51
C LEU A 308 -1.83 -4.48 8.68
N ARG A 309 -1.35 -3.95 7.55
CA ARG A 309 -0.43 -4.65 6.62
C ARG A 309 0.75 -3.79 6.17
N MET A 310 0.96 -2.65 6.83
CA MET A 310 1.84 -1.57 6.35
C MET A 310 3.33 -1.96 6.26
N TRP A 311 3.78 -3.04 6.90
CA TRP A 311 5.15 -3.55 6.75
C TRP A 311 5.41 -4.21 5.39
N GLN A 312 4.38 -4.46 4.58
CA GLN A 312 4.50 -5.01 3.24
C GLN A 312 4.72 -3.86 2.25
N GLY A 313 5.69 -3.98 1.34
CA GLY A 313 5.96 -2.89 0.40
C GLY A 313 4.76 -2.52 -0.50
N LYS A 314 3.91 -3.49 -0.85
CA LYS A 314 2.63 -3.24 -1.55
C LYS A 314 1.67 -2.31 -0.78
N ALA A 315 1.65 -2.41 0.54
CA ALA A 315 0.86 -1.55 1.42
C ALA A 315 1.44 -0.12 1.46
N VAL A 316 2.76 0.01 1.50
CA VAL A 316 3.47 1.29 1.41
C VAL A 316 3.22 1.97 0.06
N LEU A 317 3.21 1.21 -1.04
CA LEU A 317 2.88 1.73 -2.37
C LEU A 317 1.50 2.39 -2.37
N VAL A 318 0.44 1.66 -1.99
CA VAL A 318 -0.93 2.18 -2.06
C VAL A 318 -1.20 3.29 -1.03
N SER A 319 -0.61 3.23 0.16
CA SER A 319 -0.97 4.12 1.27
C SER A 319 -0.07 5.34 1.39
N VAL A 320 1.19 5.25 0.97
CA VAL A 320 2.14 6.38 0.99
C VAL A 320 2.32 6.90 -0.43
N LEU A 321 2.78 6.04 -1.33
CA LEU A 321 3.35 6.51 -2.59
C LEU A 321 2.30 6.89 -3.64
N VAL A 322 1.15 6.20 -3.71
CA VAL A 322 0.03 6.59 -4.60
C VAL A 322 -0.52 7.99 -4.24
N PRO A 323 -0.83 8.31 -2.97
CA PRO A 323 -1.20 9.68 -2.62
C PRO A 323 -0.10 10.71 -2.94
N LEU A 324 1.17 10.38 -2.70
CA LEU A 324 2.29 11.24 -3.07
C LEU A 324 2.45 11.42 -4.58
N LEU A 325 2.23 10.38 -5.39
CA LEU A 325 2.21 10.48 -6.85
C LEU A 325 1.15 11.49 -7.30
N PHE A 326 -0.06 11.44 -6.75
CA PHE A 326 -1.08 12.46 -7.05
C PHE A 326 -0.67 13.87 -6.61
N VAL A 327 0.00 14.02 -5.46
CA VAL A 327 0.58 15.29 -5.02
C VAL A 327 1.63 15.79 -6.01
N TYR A 328 2.58 14.94 -6.42
CA TYR A 328 3.66 15.30 -7.35
C TYR A 328 3.13 15.59 -8.76
N LEU A 329 2.15 14.81 -9.25
CA LEU A 329 1.47 15.06 -10.53
C LEU A 329 0.75 16.40 -10.53
N THR A 330 0.04 16.71 -9.44
CA THR A 330 -0.64 18.00 -9.27
C THR A 330 0.39 19.15 -9.25
N ARG A 331 1.45 19.01 -8.45
CA ARG A 331 2.54 20.00 -8.34
C ARG A 331 3.23 20.24 -9.68
N TRP A 332 3.58 19.18 -10.40
CA TRP A 332 4.20 19.25 -11.73
C TRP A 332 3.27 19.95 -12.73
N ALA A 333 2.00 19.56 -12.79
CA ALA A 333 1.07 20.12 -13.75
C ALA A 333 0.72 21.60 -13.51
N GLU A 334 0.92 22.09 -12.28
CA GLU A 334 0.76 23.49 -11.92
C GLU A 334 2.05 24.30 -12.09
N ARG A 335 3.17 23.82 -11.55
CA ARG A 335 4.42 24.60 -11.44
C ARG A 335 5.46 24.31 -12.51
N ARG A 336 5.49 23.09 -13.05
CA ARG A 336 6.45 22.63 -14.05
C ARG A 336 7.92 22.90 -13.64
N SER A 337 8.23 22.69 -12.36
CA SER A 337 9.59 22.85 -11.83
C SER A 337 10.42 21.58 -12.04
N ARG A 338 11.76 21.71 -12.10
CA ARG A 338 12.66 20.54 -12.20
C ARG A 338 12.58 19.68 -10.95
N THR A 339 12.41 20.30 -9.77
CA THR A 339 12.18 19.59 -8.51
C THR A 339 10.97 18.66 -8.59
N ASP A 340 9.83 19.15 -9.10
CA ASP A 340 8.61 18.34 -9.19
C ASP A 340 8.75 17.21 -10.23
N PHE A 341 9.48 17.46 -11.32
CA PHE A 341 9.81 16.42 -12.30
C PHE A 341 10.71 15.32 -11.72
N ALA A 342 11.76 15.71 -11.00
CA ALA A 342 12.67 14.77 -10.34
C ALA A 342 11.94 13.94 -9.27
N LEU A 343 11.02 14.56 -8.50
CA LEU A 343 10.18 13.83 -7.54
C LEU A 343 9.23 12.84 -8.21
N LEU A 344 8.69 13.15 -9.40
CA LEU A 344 7.89 12.20 -10.17
C LEU A 344 8.72 10.99 -10.63
N ALA A 345 9.92 11.22 -11.15
CA ALA A 345 10.83 10.16 -11.55
C ALA A 345 11.26 9.30 -10.34
N ALA A 346 11.64 9.95 -9.25
CA ALA A 346 12.00 9.28 -8.00
C ALA A 346 10.83 8.46 -7.43
N ALA A 347 9.60 8.99 -7.47
CA ALA A 347 8.42 8.23 -7.04
C ALA A 347 8.18 6.99 -7.91
N GLY A 348 8.38 7.07 -9.22
CA GLY A 348 8.34 5.90 -10.12
C GLY A 348 9.37 4.84 -9.75
N ILE A 349 10.62 5.24 -9.51
CA ILE A 349 11.71 4.35 -9.11
C ILE A 349 11.45 3.73 -7.73
N ALA A 350 11.06 4.56 -6.75
CA ALA A 350 10.69 4.13 -5.40
C ALA A 350 9.58 3.08 -5.44
N ALA A 351 8.57 3.24 -6.31
CA ALA A 351 7.46 2.30 -6.41
C ALA A 351 7.91 0.87 -6.73
N VAL A 352 8.87 0.72 -7.66
CA VAL A 352 9.42 -0.59 -8.05
C VAL A 352 10.10 -1.26 -6.86
N GLY A 353 10.87 -0.49 -6.08
CA GLY A 353 11.51 -0.98 -4.86
C GLY A 353 10.54 -1.37 -3.75
N LEU A 354 9.27 -0.96 -3.83
CA LEU A 354 8.24 -1.37 -2.87
C LEU A 354 7.51 -2.66 -3.29
N THR A 355 7.29 -2.89 -4.59
CA THR A 355 6.55 -4.08 -5.06
C THR A 355 6.61 -4.22 -6.58
N SER A 356 6.55 -5.45 -7.07
CA SER A 356 6.30 -5.77 -8.48
C SER A 356 5.00 -5.17 -9.03
N SER A 357 4.00 -4.89 -8.18
CA SER A 357 2.73 -4.27 -8.59
C SER A 357 2.92 -2.87 -9.21
N ALA A 358 4.03 -2.20 -8.91
CA ALA A 358 4.33 -0.90 -9.46
C ALA A 358 4.38 -0.90 -11.00
N ALA A 359 4.75 -2.03 -11.61
CA ALA A 359 4.84 -2.20 -13.07
C ALA A 359 3.51 -1.91 -13.80
N PHE A 360 2.36 -2.03 -13.13
CA PHE A 360 1.05 -1.68 -13.70
C PHE A 360 0.29 -0.61 -12.92
N VAL A 361 0.44 -0.53 -11.59
CA VAL A 361 -0.25 0.48 -10.76
C VAL A 361 0.26 1.89 -11.06
N VAL A 362 1.57 2.09 -11.19
CA VAL A 362 2.13 3.43 -11.45
C VAL A 362 1.79 3.92 -12.86
N PRO A 363 1.95 3.11 -13.93
CA PRO A 363 1.45 3.49 -15.26
C PRO A 363 -0.04 3.80 -15.29
N LEU A 364 -0.86 3.08 -14.51
CA LEU A 364 -2.28 3.35 -14.42
C LEU A 364 -2.57 4.74 -13.80
N VAL A 365 -1.91 5.07 -12.67
CA VAL A 365 -2.04 6.37 -12.00
C VAL A 365 -1.52 7.52 -12.89
N ALA A 366 -0.32 7.36 -13.45
CA ALA A 366 0.30 8.37 -14.29
C ALA A 366 -0.47 8.54 -15.62
N GLY A 367 -0.92 7.44 -16.22
CA GLY A 367 -1.71 7.41 -17.46
C GLY A 367 -3.06 8.08 -17.30
N ALA A 368 -3.80 7.78 -16.22
CA ALA A 368 -5.09 8.43 -15.93
C ALA A 368 -4.93 9.96 -15.84
N ALA A 369 -3.87 10.43 -15.17
CA ALA A 369 -3.57 11.86 -15.11
C ALA A 369 -3.10 12.43 -16.46
N ALA A 370 -2.19 11.74 -17.15
CA ALA A 370 -1.61 12.19 -18.41
C ALA A 370 -2.66 12.30 -19.53
N VAL A 371 -3.53 11.31 -19.68
CA VAL A 371 -4.63 11.33 -20.68
C VAL A 371 -5.56 12.51 -20.42
N ALA A 372 -5.97 12.73 -19.17
CA ALA A 372 -6.84 13.85 -18.81
C ALA A 372 -6.16 15.21 -19.02
N LEU A 373 -4.87 15.32 -18.69
CA LEU A 373 -4.07 16.54 -18.94
C LEU A 373 -3.88 16.81 -20.44
N ALA A 374 -3.62 15.77 -21.24
CA ALA A 374 -3.49 15.88 -22.69
C ALA A 374 -4.81 16.33 -23.32
N ALA A 375 -5.93 15.71 -22.93
CA ALA A 375 -7.27 16.10 -23.35
C ALA A 375 -7.61 17.55 -22.95
N ALA A 376 -7.07 18.05 -21.83
CA ALA A 376 -7.17 19.45 -21.40
C ALA A 376 -6.21 20.40 -22.13
N GLY A 377 -5.58 19.98 -23.24
CA GLY A 377 -4.65 20.77 -24.04
C GLY A 377 -3.24 20.88 -23.44
N ARG A 378 -2.94 20.17 -22.34
CA ARG A 378 -1.63 20.22 -21.65
C ARG A 378 -0.71 19.07 -22.07
N VAL A 379 -0.67 18.75 -23.37
CA VAL A 379 0.03 17.57 -23.93
C VAL A 379 1.48 17.45 -23.46
N ARG A 380 2.26 18.54 -23.50
CA ARG A 380 3.67 18.50 -23.03
C ARG A 380 3.79 18.17 -21.54
N THR A 381 2.86 18.67 -20.73
CA THR A 381 2.81 18.39 -19.29
C THR A 381 2.44 16.92 -19.05
N ALA A 382 1.52 16.39 -19.85
CA ALA A 382 1.12 14.99 -19.84
C ALA A 382 2.26 14.05 -20.23
N VAL A 383 2.94 14.30 -21.35
CA VAL A 383 4.08 13.50 -21.80
C VAL A 383 5.19 13.49 -20.74
N ALA A 384 5.51 14.64 -20.14
CA ALA A 384 6.52 14.70 -19.09
C ALA A 384 6.07 13.98 -17.80
N ALA A 385 4.77 13.93 -17.49
CA ALA A 385 4.26 13.16 -16.36
C ALA A 385 4.50 11.65 -16.52
N CYS A 386 4.68 11.17 -17.76
CA CYS A 386 5.07 9.79 -18.05
C CYS A 386 6.49 9.44 -17.58
N VAL A 387 7.30 10.39 -17.11
CA VAL A 387 8.58 10.05 -16.46
C VAL A 387 8.37 9.10 -15.27
N ALA A 388 7.25 9.22 -14.55
CA ALA A 388 6.94 8.37 -13.41
C ALA A 388 6.71 6.89 -13.80
N MET A 389 6.32 6.61 -15.05
CA MET A 389 6.09 5.23 -15.51
C MET A 389 7.31 4.60 -16.19
N ALA A 390 8.32 5.39 -16.57
CA ALA A 390 9.48 4.90 -17.35
C ALA A 390 10.22 3.75 -16.64
N TYR A 391 10.58 3.95 -15.37
CA TYR A 391 11.28 2.92 -14.59
C TYR A 391 10.40 1.71 -14.22
N PRO A 392 9.15 1.89 -13.74
CA PRO A 392 8.22 0.76 -13.57
C PRO A 392 8.01 -0.10 -14.81
N VAL A 393 7.73 0.51 -15.96
CA VAL A 393 7.52 -0.22 -17.22
C VAL A 393 8.80 -0.92 -17.64
N GLY A 394 9.94 -0.22 -17.62
CA GLY A 394 11.24 -0.82 -17.95
C GLY A 394 11.56 -2.01 -17.06
N SER A 395 11.35 -1.89 -15.73
CA SER A 395 11.55 -2.99 -14.79
C SER A 395 10.61 -4.17 -15.04
N GLY A 396 9.34 -3.91 -15.39
CA GLY A 396 8.37 -4.95 -15.74
C GLY A 396 8.77 -5.69 -17.01
N ILE A 397 9.22 -4.98 -18.04
CA ILE A 397 9.74 -5.59 -19.28
C ILE A 397 10.96 -6.44 -18.99
N VAL A 398 11.92 -5.95 -18.20
CA VAL A 398 13.10 -6.74 -17.81
C VAL A 398 12.67 -8.01 -17.06
N VAL A 399 11.73 -7.92 -16.13
CA VAL A 399 11.19 -9.11 -15.45
C VAL A 399 10.58 -10.10 -16.44
N MET A 400 9.73 -9.64 -17.36
CA MET A 400 9.08 -10.51 -18.36
C MET A 400 10.08 -11.17 -19.32
N LEU A 401 11.23 -10.53 -19.58
CA LEU A 401 12.26 -11.06 -20.46
C LEU A 401 13.19 -12.08 -19.77
N TYR A 402 13.38 -11.96 -18.45
CA TYR A 402 14.38 -12.75 -17.70
C TYR A 402 13.78 -13.77 -16.74
N GLN A 403 12.47 -13.75 -16.48
CA GLN A 403 11.80 -14.71 -15.60
C GLN A 403 10.89 -15.63 -16.41
N GLU A 404 11.12 -16.93 -16.31
CA GLU A 404 10.38 -17.96 -17.06
C GLU A 404 8.91 -18.08 -16.61
N ASP A 405 8.62 -17.77 -15.35
CA ASP A 405 7.25 -17.73 -14.82
C ASP A 405 7.00 -16.47 -13.97
N THR A 406 6.18 -15.57 -14.52
CA THR A 406 5.66 -14.39 -13.82
C THR A 406 4.21 -14.56 -13.35
N GLY A 407 3.62 -15.72 -13.61
CA GLY A 407 2.27 -16.06 -13.21
C GLY A 407 2.16 -16.14 -11.70
N VAL A 408 1.06 -15.64 -11.15
CA VAL A 408 0.71 -15.86 -9.74
C VAL A 408 -0.55 -16.71 -9.72
N VAL A 409 -0.44 -17.92 -9.21
CA VAL A 409 -1.55 -18.88 -9.14
C VAL A 409 -2.52 -18.45 -8.05
N GLY A 410 -3.74 -18.07 -8.44
CA GLY A 410 -4.79 -17.76 -7.48
C GLY A 410 -6.11 -17.35 -8.12
N THR A 411 -7.05 -16.95 -7.28
CA THR A 411 -8.39 -16.54 -7.71
C THR A 411 -8.33 -15.22 -8.48
N VAL A 412 -8.80 -15.23 -9.72
CA VAL A 412 -9.01 -14.03 -10.51
C VAL A 412 -10.32 -13.40 -10.06
N HIS A 413 -10.27 -12.12 -9.69
CA HIS A 413 -11.47 -11.36 -9.33
C HIS A 413 -11.99 -10.63 -10.56
N ASP A 414 -13.28 -10.76 -10.82
CA ASP A 414 -13.98 -9.91 -11.77
C ASP A 414 -14.04 -8.45 -11.28
N ALA A 415 -14.63 -7.57 -12.10
CA ALA A 415 -14.75 -6.15 -11.75
C ALA A 415 -15.51 -5.92 -10.43
N ALA A 416 -16.64 -6.59 -10.24
CA ALA A 416 -17.47 -6.46 -9.04
C ALA A 416 -16.78 -7.04 -7.80
N GLY A 417 -16.13 -8.20 -7.93
CA GLY A 417 -15.33 -8.81 -6.88
C GLY A 417 -14.14 -7.94 -6.47
N SER A 418 -13.42 -7.37 -7.44
CA SER A 418 -12.31 -6.45 -7.20
C SER A 418 -12.77 -5.18 -6.46
N TRP A 419 -13.91 -4.61 -6.89
CA TRP A 419 -14.53 -3.47 -6.22
C TRP A 419 -14.87 -3.80 -4.76
N ARG A 420 -15.65 -4.87 -4.54
CA ARG A 420 -16.05 -5.31 -3.20
C ARG A 420 -14.86 -5.58 -2.30
N TRP A 421 -13.77 -6.10 -2.85
CA TRP A 421 -12.61 -6.46 -2.05
C TRP A 421 -11.80 -5.25 -1.59
N VAL A 422 -11.67 -4.22 -2.44
CA VAL A 422 -10.84 -3.03 -2.16
C VAL A 422 -11.64 -1.82 -1.68
N LEU A 423 -12.69 -1.47 -2.42
CA LEU A 423 -13.56 -0.31 -2.17
C LEU A 423 -14.78 -0.64 -1.32
N LEU A 424 -14.94 -1.92 -0.96
CA LEU A 424 -15.97 -2.46 -0.07
C LEU A 424 -17.37 -2.45 -0.71
N GLN A 425 -18.35 -2.87 0.09
CA GLN A 425 -19.76 -2.98 -0.28
C GLN A 425 -20.64 -2.24 0.72
N SER A 426 -21.95 -2.25 0.49
CA SER A 426 -22.96 -1.57 1.33
C SER A 426 -22.60 -0.08 1.50
N THR A 427 -22.83 0.51 2.68
CA THR A 427 -22.56 1.93 2.95
C THR A 427 -21.16 2.38 2.54
N LEU A 428 -20.12 1.60 2.84
CA LEU A 428 -18.75 1.96 2.51
C LEU A 428 -18.49 1.92 0.99
N GLY A 429 -19.02 0.91 0.31
CA GLY A 429 -18.95 0.81 -1.16
C GLY A 429 -19.73 1.94 -1.87
N VAL A 430 -20.90 2.30 -1.34
CA VAL A 430 -21.71 3.43 -1.85
C VAL A 430 -20.94 4.74 -1.70
N LEU A 431 -20.36 5.00 -0.52
CA LEU A 431 -19.58 6.21 -0.28
C LEU A 431 -18.32 6.26 -1.16
N ALA A 432 -17.60 5.15 -1.32
CA ALA A 432 -16.44 5.08 -2.20
C ALA A 432 -16.80 5.36 -3.67
N GLY A 433 -17.92 4.78 -4.15
CA GLY A 433 -18.39 5.00 -5.51
C GLY A 433 -18.89 6.43 -5.75
N CYS A 434 -19.76 6.94 -4.87
CA CYS A 434 -20.23 8.32 -4.97
C CYS A 434 -19.04 9.29 -4.89
N ALA A 435 -18.05 9.04 -4.02
CA ALA A 435 -16.85 9.84 -3.94
C ALA A 435 -16.04 9.85 -5.24
N LEU A 436 -15.89 8.69 -5.90
CA LEU A 436 -15.17 8.56 -7.17
C LEU A 436 -15.81 9.39 -8.29
N TRP A 437 -17.11 9.18 -8.56
CA TRP A 437 -17.78 9.81 -9.70
C TRP A 437 -18.11 11.29 -9.44
N LEU A 438 -18.23 11.70 -8.17
CA LEU A 438 -18.40 13.11 -7.80
C LEU A 438 -17.08 13.86 -7.60
N ALA A 439 -15.94 13.17 -7.54
CA ALA A 439 -14.62 13.79 -7.37
C ALA A 439 -14.33 14.97 -8.33
N PRO A 440 -14.68 14.90 -9.63
CA PRO A 440 -14.50 16.02 -10.56
C PRO A 440 -15.17 17.33 -10.12
N TRP A 441 -16.22 17.23 -9.31
CA TRP A 441 -17.06 18.33 -8.85
C TRP A 441 -16.70 18.82 -7.45
N THR A 442 -16.15 17.93 -6.61
CA THR A 442 -15.78 18.22 -5.22
C THR A 442 -14.31 18.61 -5.06
N ALA A 443 -13.42 18.11 -5.91
CA ALA A 443 -12.03 18.51 -5.92
C ALA A 443 -11.85 19.99 -6.32
N ARG A 444 -10.73 20.59 -5.90
CA ARG A 444 -10.34 21.94 -6.31
C ARG A 444 -10.36 22.06 -7.84
N ARG A 445 -11.04 23.10 -8.32
CA ARG A 445 -11.06 23.47 -9.75
C ARG A 445 -9.65 23.68 -10.29
N GLY A 446 -9.45 23.32 -11.55
CA GLY A 446 -8.14 23.37 -12.22
C GLY A 446 -7.54 21.97 -12.34
N VAL A 447 -6.23 21.86 -12.11
CA VAL A 447 -5.47 20.61 -12.27
C VAL A 447 -6.04 19.45 -11.44
N PRO A 448 -6.39 19.60 -10.13
CA PRO A 448 -6.96 18.49 -9.37
C PRO A 448 -8.23 17.92 -9.98
N ALA A 449 -9.20 18.78 -10.36
CA ALA A 449 -10.43 18.36 -11.02
C ALA A 449 -10.16 17.59 -12.33
N VAL A 450 -9.18 18.03 -13.14
CA VAL A 450 -8.77 17.31 -14.37
C VAL A 450 -8.21 15.92 -14.04
N ILE A 451 -7.31 15.83 -13.06
CA ILE A 451 -6.68 14.54 -12.69
C ILE A 451 -7.73 13.55 -12.17
N VAL A 452 -8.61 13.96 -11.25
CA VAL A 452 -9.65 13.06 -10.71
C VAL A 452 -10.69 12.68 -11.76
N THR A 453 -10.89 13.49 -12.80
CA THR A 453 -11.71 13.10 -13.96
C THR A 453 -11.06 11.95 -14.72
N GLY A 454 -9.75 12.01 -14.92
CA GLY A 454 -8.98 10.91 -15.50
C GLY A 454 -9.06 9.63 -14.67
N VAL A 455 -8.96 9.75 -13.34
CA VAL A 455 -9.13 8.64 -12.40
C VAL A 455 -10.53 8.02 -12.52
N ALA A 456 -11.59 8.85 -12.47
CA ALA A 456 -12.97 8.38 -12.60
C ALA A 456 -13.23 7.69 -13.94
N ALA A 457 -12.77 8.28 -15.05
CA ALA A 457 -12.92 7.70 -16.39
C ALA A 457 -12.17 6.37 -16.53
N THR A 458 -10.91 6.32 -16.07
CA THR A 458 -10.08 5.12 -16.16
C THR A 458 -10.66 3.98 -15.33
N LEU A 459 -11.07 4.25 -14.09
CA LEU A 459 -11.70 3.22 -13.27
C LEU A 459 -13.04 2.76 -13.85
N THR A 460 -13.84 3.69 -14.36
CA THR A 460 -15.11 3.36 -15.03
C THR A 460 -14.89 2.38 -16.18
N LEU A 461 -13.84 2.57 -16.98
CA LEU A 461 -13.48 1.64 -18.05
C LEU A 461 -13.05 0.28 -17.49
N LEU A 462 -12.23 0.25 -16.44
CA LEU A 462 -11.76 -1.00 -15.82
C LEU A 462 -12.89 -1.83 -15.22
N ILE A 463 -13.97 -1.20 -14.73
CA ILE A 463 -15.10 -1.94 -14.15
C ILE A 463 -16.13 -2.44 -15.17
N VAL A 464 -15.93 -2.15 -16.47
CA VAL A 464 -16.77 -2.72 -17.53
C VAL A 464 -16.46 -4.22 -17.64
N PRO A 465 -17.50 -5.10 -17.62
CA PRO A 465 -17.31 -6.53 -17.76
C PRO A 465 -16.47 -6.91 -18.99
N GLY A 466 -15.51 -7.80 -18.82
CA GLY A 466 -14.62 -8.28 -19.88
C GLY A 466 -13.30 -7.53 -19.97
N VAL A 467 -13.19 -6.31 -19.42
CA VAL A 467 -11.94 -5.51 -19.51
C VAL A 467 -10.84 -6.11 -18.63
N LEU A 468 -11.11 -6.33 -17.34
CA LEU A 468 -10.14 -6.93 -16.41
C LEU A 468 -9.86 -8.39 -16.75
N GLU A 469 -10.86 -9.13 -17.22
CA GLU A 469 -10.72 -10.53 -17.64
C GLU A 469 -9.84 -10.63 -18.89
N SER A 470 -9.99 -9.70 -19.85
CA SER A 470 -9.12 -9.65 -21.02
C SER A 470 -7.71 -9.22 -20.66
N ALA A 471 -7.56 -8.23 -19.77
CA ALA A 471 -6.25 -7.85 -19.24
C ALA A 471 -5.59 -9.03 -18.50
N ALA A 472 -6.35 -9.83 -17.75
CA ALA A 472 -5.86 -11.03 -17.06
C ALA A 472 -5.31 -12.06 -18.05
N ARG A 473 -6.05 -12.33 -19.13
CA ARG A 473 -5.65 -13.27 -20.19
C ARG A 473 -4.39 -12.83 -20.93
N VAL A 474 -4.26 -11.53 -21.22
CA VAL A 474 -3.11 -11.00 -21.97
C VAL A 474 -1.85 -10.89 -21.11
N SER A 475 -1.99 -10.52 -19.84
CA SER A 475 -0.84 -10.27 -18.96
C SER A 475 -0.36 -11.48 -18.17
N GLY A 476 -1.19 -12.52 -18.02
CA GLY A 476 -0.93 -13.63 -17.08
C GLY A 476 -1.01 -13.20 -15.59
N ALA A 477 -1.36 -11.94 -15.30
CA ALA A 477 -1.32 -11.35 -13.96
C ALA A 477 -2.70 -11.31 -13.27
N GLY A 478 -3.64 -12.18 -13.66
CA GLY A 478 -5.04 -12.13 -13.25
C GLY A 478 -5.27 -12.05 -11.73
N GLN A 479 -4.50 -12.79 -10.93
CA GLN A 479 -4.64 -12.80 -9.46
C GLN A 479 -4.36 -11.43 -8.83
N VAL A 480 -3.57 -10.55 -9.46
CA VAL A 480 -3.18 -9.27 -8.88
C VAL A 480 -3.91 -8.07 -9.49
N LEU A 481 -4.75 -8.27 -10.51
CA LEU A 481 -5.44 -7.17 -11.20
C LEU A 481 -6.49 -6.44 -10.36
N TRP A 482 -6.98 -7.01 -9.26
CA TRP A 482 -7.81 -6.27 -8.29
C TRP A 482 -7.07 -5.05 -7.71
N ARG A 483 -5.72 -5.05 -7.72
CA ARG A 483 -4.90 -3.90 -7.30
C ARG A 483 -5.04 -2.70 -8.22
N THR A 484 -5.65 -2.84 -9.41
CA THR A 484 -6.00 -1.69 -10.25
C THR A 484 -6.95 -0.72 -9.55
N MET A 485 -7.74 -1.18 -8.58
CA MET A 485 -8.59 -0.34 -7.73
C MET A 485 -7.77 0.65 -6.87
N TRP A 486 -6.47 0.40 -6.64
CA TRP A 486 -5.57 1.33 -5.94
C TRP A 486 -5.35 2.64 -6.71
N LEU A 487 -5.77 2.71 -7.98
CA LEU A 487 -5.87 3.96 -8.72
C LEU A 487 -6.72 5.00 -7.96
N VAL A 488 -7.71 4.58 -7.17
CA VAL A 488 -8.62 5.45 -6.46
C VAL A 488 -8.03 5.85 -5.11
N PRO A 489 -7.67 7.13 -4.88
CA PRO A 489 -7.29 7.62 -3.55
C PRO A 489 -8.54 7.85 -2.69
N ALA A 490 -9.32 6.78 -2.48
CA ALA A 490 -10.67 6.83 -1.92
C ALA A 490 -10.76 7.56 -0.56
N PRO A 491 -9.80 7.46 0.39
CA PRO A 491 -9.88 8.20 1.64
C PRO A 491 -10.03 9.70 1.41
N VAL A 492 -9.21 10.28 0.53
CA VAL A 492 -9.30 11.70 0.21
C VAL A 492 -10.56 12.01 -0.58
N LEU A 493 -10.95 11.18 -1.56
CA LEU A 493 -12.18 11.41 -2.33
C LEU A 493 -13.44 11.42 -1.45
N ILE A 494 -13.53 10.50 -0.49
CA ILE A 494 -14.62 10.47 0.50
C ILE A 494 -14.55 11.71 1.39
N GLY A 495 -13.34 12.10 1.82
CA GLY A 495 -13.14 13.35 2.54
C GLY A 495 -13.58 14.59 1.75
N LEU A 496 -13.45 14.61 0.41
CA LEU A 496 -13.90 15.72 -0.43
C LEU A 496 -15.42 15.91 -0.38
N LEU A 497 -16.21 14.84 -0.19
CA LEU A 497 -17.67 14.94 -0.04
C LEU A 497 -18.05 15.81 1.18
N ALA A 498 -17.23 15.80 2.23
CA ALA A 498 -17.43 16.64 3.41
C ALA A 498 -17.22 18.14 3.15
N THR A 499 -16.63 18.50 2.00
CA THR A 499 -16.27 19.89 1.67
C THR A 499 -17.32 20.60 0.81
N VAL A 500 -18.40 19.90 0.44
CA VAL A 500 -19.51 20.45 -0.33
C VAL A 500 -20.22 21.54 0.47
N ARG A 501 -20.40 22.70 -0.15
CA ARG A 501 -21.02 23.86 0.50
C ARG A 501 -22.52 23.65 0.62
N THR A 502 -23.05 23.78 1.83
CA THR A 502 -24.49 23.92 2.08
C THR A 502 -24.89 25.38 1.82
N PRO A 503 -25.82 25.66 0.89
CA PRO A 503 -26.28 27.02 0.65
C PRO A 503 -27.04 27.53 1.88
N ALA A 504 -26.52 28.56 2.54
CA ALA A 504 -27.18 29.25 3.65
C ALA A 504 -27.09 30.78 3.46
N PRO A 505 -28.06 31.39 2.75
CA PRO A 505 -28.21 32.84 2.68
C PRO A 505 -28.64 33.40 4.05
N GLY A 506 -28.12 34.57 4.44
CA GLY A 506 -28.69 35.37 5.55
C GLY A 506 -28.44 34.92 6.99
N ARG A 507 -27.68 33.86 7.27
CA ARG A 507 -27.46 33.35 8.65
C ARG A 507 -26.18 33.88 9.31
N ARG A 508 -26.22 34.08 10.64
CA ARG A 508 -25.06 34.46 11.48
C ARG A 508 -23.90 33.48 11.30
N ALA A 509 -22.66 33.96 11.47
CA ALA A 509 -21.42 33.20 11.19
C ALA A 509 -21.35 31.85 11.92
N ALA A 510 -21.79 31.77 13.18
CA ALA A 510 -21.82 30.54 13.96
C ALA A 510 -22.73 29.47 13.33
N VAL A 511 -23.93 29.84 12.87
CA VAL A 511 -24.88 28.91 12.23
C VAL A 511 -24.36 28.43 10.88
N ARG A 512 -23.66 29.29 10.13
CA ARG A 512 -22.99 28.90 8.89
C ARG A 512 -21.86 27.89 9.12
N ALA A 513 -21.11 28.04 10.21
CA ALA A 513 -20.07 27.09 10.59
C ALA A 513 -20.66 25.72 10.98
N SER A 514 -21.74 25.69 11.78
CA SER A 514 -22.44 24.45 12.13
C SER A 514 -23.02 23.75 10.90
N LEU A 515 -23.65 24.49 9.98
CA LEU A 515 -24.19 23.95 8.73
C LEU A 515 -23.11 23.43 7.77
N ALA A 516 -21.89 23.96 7.85
CA ALA A 516 -20.74 23.48 7.07
C ALA A 516 -20.16 22.19 7.63
N ALA A 517 -20.38 21.88 8.91
CA ALA A 517 -19.93 20.64 9.54
C ALA A 517 -20.92 19.47 9.37
N LEU A 518 -22.19 19.73 9.03
CA LEU A 518 -23.23 18.71 8.88
C LEU A 518 -22.88 17.58 7.88
N PRO A 519 -22.37 17.87 6.66
CA PRO A 519 -22.01 16.80 5.73
C PRO A 519 -20.91 15.88 6.29
N ALA A 520 -19.93 16.47 7.00
CA ALA A 520 -18.88 15.70 7.63
C ALA A 520 -19.41 14.83 8.77
N ALA A 521 -20.28 15.38 9.63
CA ALA A 521 -20.91 14.62 10.71
C ALA A 521 -21.76 13.45 10.17
N ALA A 522 -22.57 13.69 9.13
CA ALA A 522 -23.36 12.64 8.48
C ALA A 522 -22.47 11.55 7.86
N LEU A 523 -21.38 11.92 7.20
CA LEU A 523 -20.40 10.98 6.67
C LEU A 523 -19.75 10.16 7.80
N VAL A 524 -19.31 10.79 8.89
CA VAL A 524 -18.73 10.09 10.04
C VAL A 524 -19.73 9.11 10.63
N ILE A 525 -20.98 9.50 10.83
CA ILE A 525 -22.03 8.61 11.33
C ILE A 525 -22.24 7.42 10.39
N ALA A 526 -22.33 7.66 9.08
CA ALA A 526 -22.50 6.59 8.08
C ALA A 526 -21.29 5.63 8.03
N LEU A 527 -20.07 6.16 8.13
CA LEU A 527 -18.83 5.37 8.18
C LEU A 527 -18.76 4.51 9.45
N VAL A 528 -19.10 5.09 10.60
CA VAL A 528 -19.06 4.40 11.89
C VAL A 528 -20.15 3.33 11.98
N ALA A 529 -21.37 3.64 11.53
CA ALA A 529 -22.49 2.71 11.56
C ALA A 529 -22.38 1.59 10.50
N GLY A 530 -21.82 1.88 9.33
CA GLY A 530 -21.69 0.93 8.22
C GLY A 530 -20.34 0.21 8.15
N GLY A 531 -19.36 0.60 8.98
CA GLY A 531 -18.00 0.09 8.93
C GLY A 531 -17.64 -0.82 10.09
N THR A 532 -16.45 -1.41 9.99
CA THR A 532 -15.87 -2.26 11.04
C THR A 532 -14.54 -1.66 11.48
N PRO A 533 -14.36 -1.33 12.78
CA PRO A 533 -13.10 -0.81 13.27
C PRO A 533 -11.95 -1.77 13.01
N VAL A 534 -10.81 -1.26 12.53
CA VAL A 534 -9.61 -2.06 12.21
C VAL A 534 -9.00 -2.78 13.41
N TRP A 535 -9.29 -2.34 14.64
CA TRP A 535 -8.84 -2.97 15.88
C TRP A 535 -9.83 -4.00 16.47
N SER A 536 -10.97 -4.24 15.80
CA SER A 536 -11.99 -5.16 16.30
C SER A 536 -11.68 -6.62 16.00
N ASN A 537 -12.25 -7.53 16.81
CA ASN A 537 -12.21 -8.97 16.55
C ASN A 537 -12.87 -9.34 15.20
N ALA A 538 -13.88 -8.57 14.75
CA ALA A 538 -14.52 -8.75 13.45
C ALA A 538 -13.54 -8.50 12.29
N ALA A 539 -12.56 -7.61 12.47
CA ALA A 539 -11.44 -7.41 11.54
C ALA A 539 -10.33 -8.46 11.70
N ARG A 540 -10.51 -9.47 12.56
CA ARG A 540 -9.51 -10.46 13.00
C ARG A 540 -8.27 -9.82 13.62
N SER A 541 -8.47 -8.67 14.26
CA SER A 541 -7.43 -7.93 14.98
C SER A 541 -7.61 -8.08 16.49
N VAL A 542 -6.50 -8.04 17.22
CA VAL A 542 -6.48 -7.99 18.69
C VAL A 542 -5.61 -6.83 19.13
N VAL A 543 -6.01 -6.11 20.19
CA VAL A 543 -5.19 -5.06 20.80
C VAL A 543 -4.32 -5.68 21.89
N ALA A 544 -3.01 -5.71 21.68
CA ALA A 544 -2.04 -6.16 22.67
C ALA A 544 -1.89 -5.14 23.81
N SER A 545 -1.49 -5.60 24.99
CA SER A 545 -1.23 -4.73 26.16
C SER A 545 0.11 -3.99 26.10
N ARG A 546 0.99 -4.38 25.17
CA ARG A 546 2.33 -3.82 24.96
C ARG A 546 2.70 -3.86 23.48
N PRO A 547 3.67 -3.06 23.02
CA PRO A 547 4.19 -3.16 21.66
C PRO A 547 4.62 -4.60 21.34
N SER A 548 4.03 -5.18 20.30
CA SER A 548 4.23 -6.58 19.95
C SER A 548 4.49 -6.78 18.47
N TRP A 549 5.14 -7.90 18.15
CA TRP A 549 5.17 -8.44 16.80
C TRP A 549 3.75 -8.62 16.25
N LYS A 550 3.60 -8.68 14.91
CA LYS A 550 2.32 -8.97 14.25
C LYS A 550 1.89 -10.43 14.34
N VAL A 551 2.60 -11.18 15.17
CA VAL A 551 2.36 -12.58 15.52
C VAL A 551 2.24 -12.68 17.03
N SER A 552 1.40 -13.60 17.51
CA SER A 552 1.18 -13.75 18.95
C SER A 552 2.48 -14.09 19.70
N ALA A 553 2.69 -13.45 20.84
CA ALA A 553 3.84 -13.73 21.70
C ALA A 553 3.89 -15.19 22.17
N TYR A 554 2.71 -15.83 22.31
CA TYR A 554 2.60 -17.25 22.59
C TYR A 554 3.19 -18.11 21.46
N ALA A 555 2.84 -17.85 20.20
CA ALA A 555 3.37 -18.59 19.07
C ALA A 555 4.88 -18.37 18.90
N VAL A 556 5.36 -17.14 19.12
CA VAL A 556 6.80 -16.82 19.12
C VAL A 556 7.55 -17.60 20.20
N GLY A 557 7.02 -17.66 21.43
CA GLY A 557 7.63 -18.40 22.53
C GLY A 557 7.73 -19.89 22.22
N VAL A 558 6.59 -20.54 21.90
CA VAL A 558 6.56 -21.98 21.57
C VAL A 558 7.48 -22.32 20.41
N THR A 559 7.47 -21.52 19.34
CA THR A 559 8.31 -21.80 18.17
C THR A 559 9.79 -21.68 18.51
N ARG A 560 10.18 -20.70 19.33
CA ARG A 560 11.56 -20.55 19.77
C ARG A 560 12.00 -21.74 20.62
N ASP A 561 11.15 -22.20 21.53
CA ASP A 561 11.42 -23.35 22.38
C ASP A 561 11.63 -24.62 21.52
N VAL A 562 10.78 -24.87 20.52
CA VAL A 562 10.93 -26.02 19.59
C VAL A 562 12.19 -25.91 18.72
N VAL A 563 12.44 -24.74 18.13
CA VAL A 563 13.65 -24.51 17.30
C VAL A 563 14.92 -24.69 18.14
N GLY A 564 14.88 -24.39 19.45
CA GLY A 564 15.99 -24.64 20.37
C GLY A 564 16.27 -26.11 20.68
N LEU A 565 15.36 -27.04 20.32
CA LEU A 565 15.57 -28.48 20.50
C LEU A 565 16.45 -29.09 19.39
N VAL A 566 16.63 -28.38 18.27
CA VAL A 566 17.32 -28.90 17.08
C VAL A 566 18.50 -28.02 16.68
N GLY A 567 19.44 -28.60 15.94
CA GLY A 567 20.63 -27.91 15.44
C GLY A 567 20.36 -27.02 14.21
N PRO A 568 21.36 -26.23 13.79
CA PRO A 568 21.35 -25.59 12.47
C PRO A 568 21.26 -26.63 11.35
N GLY A 569 20.55 -26.29 10.28
CA GLY A 569 20.30 -27.17 9.14
C GLY A 569 19.04 -28.04 9.26
N SER A 570 18.39 -28.03 10.42
CA SER A 570 17.24 -28.90 10.67
C SER A 570 15.91 -28.42 10.06
N THR A 571 15.02 -29.38 9.81
CA THR A 571 13.64 -29.15 9.36
C THR A 571 12.64 -29.52 10.46
N VAL A 572 11.76 -28.58 10.82
CA VAL A 572 10.75 -28.76 11.87
C VAL A 572 9.34 -28.90 11.27
N LEU A 573 8.56 -29.86 11.79
CA LEU A 573 7.14 -30.01 11.52
C LEU A 573 6.34 -29.61 12.77
N MET A 574 5.41 -28.67 12.62
CA MET A 574 4.54 -28.20 13.71
C MET A 574 3.17 -27.81 13.14
N PRO A 575 2.14 -27.54 13.95
CA PRO A 575 0.92 -26.92 13.44
C PRO A 575 1.23 -25.60 12.71
N THR A 576 0.46 -25.29 11.65
CA THR A 576 0.75 -24.21 10.69
C THR A 576 1.00 -22.84 11.35
N GLY A 577 0.28 -22.54 12.43
CA GLY A 577 0.45 -21.29 13.17
C GLY A 577 1.86 -21.08 13.75
N PHE A 578 2.57 -22.16 14.09
CA PHE A 578 3.95 -22.11 14.58
C PHE A 578 4.98 -22.21 13.45
N MET A 579 4.72 -23.06 12.44
CA MET A 579 5.60 -23.14 11.26
C MET A 579 5.77 -21.78 10.56
N ARG A 580 4.71 -20.96 10.52
CA ARG A 580 4.75 -19.59 9.98
C ARG A 580 5.76 -18.69 10.69
N VAL A 581 6.07 -18.97 11.95
CA VAL A 581 6.93 -18.14 12.81
C VAL A 581 8.40 -18.47 12.66
N VAL A 582 8.73 -19.71 12.26
CA VAL A 582 10.12 -20.18 12.06
C VAL A 582 10.94 -19.21 11.18
N PRO A 583 10.52 -18.85 9.95
CA PRO A 583 11.29 -17.96 9.09
C PRO A 583 11.34 -16.50 9.58
N LEU A 584 10.59 -16.16 10.63
CA LEU A 584 10.61 -14.85 11.28
C LEU A 584 11.66 -14.79 12.40
N LEU A 585 12.12 -15.95 12.87
CA LEU A 585 13.08 -16.10 13.96
C LEU A 585 14.48 -16.40 13.46
N THR A 586 14.60 -17.24 12.43
CA THR A 586 15.89 -17.78 11.99
C THR A 586 15.86 -18.16 10.51
N VAL A 587 17.05 -18.20 9.90
CA VAL A 587 17.29 -18.83 8.59
C VAL A 587 18.05 -20.15 8.70
N ARG A 588 18.46 -20.53 9.91
CA ARG A 588 19.24 -21.74 10.16
C ARG A 588 18.39 -22.99 10.27
N THR A 589 17.10 -22.85 10.50
CA THR A 589 16.16 -23.96 10.69
C THR A 589 14.96 -23.68 9.81
N GLN A 590 14.50 -24.68 9.08
CA GLN A 590 13.39 -24.54 8.14
C GLN A 590 12.14 -25.20 8.67
N ALA A 591 10.98 -24.67 8.34
CA ALA A 591 9.73 -25.38 8.61
C ALA A 591 9.31 -26.18 7.38
N VAL A 592 8.84 -27.42 7.62
CA VAL A 592 7.54 -27.86 7.13
C VAL A 592 6.95 -27.11 5.93
N ASN A 593 6.02 -26.25 6.30
CA ASN A 593 5.22 -25.44 5.42
C ASN A 593 4.82 -24.15 6.15
N PRO A 594 5.67 -23.11 6.16
CA PRO A 594 5.34 -21.84 6.78
C PRO A 594 4.10 -21.17 6.16
N ASN A 595 3.87 -21.39 4.86
CA ASN A 595 2.72 -20.86 4.13
C ASN A 595 2.39 -21.71 2.89
N GLY A 596 1.23 -22.37 2.91
CA GLY A 596 0.80 -23.24 1.81
C GLY A 596 0.49 -22.54 0.48
N HIS A 597 0.27 -21.21 0.47
CA HIS A 597 0.14 -20.45 -0.77
C HIS A 597 1.48 -20.39 -1.52
N TYR A 598 2.56 -20.03 -0.81
CA TYR A 598 3.90 -19.93 -1.40
C TYR A 598 4.53 -21.29 -1.69
N LEU A 599 4.17 -22.34 -0.94
CA LEU A 599 4.64 -23.69 -1.20
C LEU A 599 4.30 -24.15 -2.64
N LYS A 600 3.13 -23.77 -3.15
CA LYS A 600 2.68 -24.12 -4.52
C LYS A 600 3.45 -23.37 -5.62
N LEU A 601 4.17 -22.32 -5.25
CA LEU A 601 4.95 -21.46 -6.14
C LEU A 601 6.45 -21.74 -6.04
N LEU A 602 6.84 -22.72 -5.20
CA LEU A 602 8.23 -23.10 -5.02
C LEU A 602 8.68 -23.95 -6.22
N PRO A 603 9.80 -23.62 -6.88
CA PRO A 603 10.28 -24.36 -8.06
C PRO A 603 10.97 -25.66 -7.65
N VAL A 604 10.18 -26.61 -7.14
CA VAL A 604 10.60 -27.96 -6.72
C VAL A 604 9.67 -29.01 -7.35
N PRO A 605 10.07 -30.30 -7.41
CA PRO A 605 9.21 -31.36 -7.93
C PRO A 605 7.85 -31.42 -7.21
N ALA A 606 6.78 -31.75 -7.94
CA ALA A 606 5.42 -31.83 -7.41
C ALA A 606 5.33 -32.73 -6.16
N GLN A 607 6.06 -33.86 -6.16
CA GLN A 607 6.14 -34.76 -5.01
C GLN A 607 6.62 -34.05 -3.73
N ALA A 608 7.59 -33.13 -3.83
CA ALA A 608 8.09 -32.40 -2.67
C ALA A 608 7.05 -31.40 -2.12
N ILE A 609 6.21 -30.84 -2.99
CA ILE A 609 5.06 -30.01 -2.61
C ILE A 609 4.02 -30.88 -1.89
N ASP A 610 3.67 -32.02 -2.48
CA ASP A 610 2.65 -32.93 -1.96
C ASP A 610 3.05 -33.53 -0.60
N ASP A 611 4.31 -33.94 -0.44
CA ASP A 611 4.85 -34.44 0.83
C ASP A 611 4.69 -33.40 1.95
N ARG A 612 5.04 -32.15 1.68
CA ARG A 612 4.88 -31.05 2.65
C ARG A 612 3.42 -30.76 2.95
N GLN A 613 2.50 -30.92 1.99
CA GLN A 613 1.05 -30.80 2.22
C GLN A 613 0.52 -31.94 3.10
N VAL A 614 0.91 -33.19 2.81
CA VAL A 614 0.57 -34.36 3.64
C VAL A 614 1.01 -34.16 5.08
N LEU A 615 2.27 -33.76 5.30
CA LEU A 615 2.79 -33.49 6.64
C LEU A 615 2.05 -32.34 7.32
N THR A 616 1.70 -31.30 6.58
CA THR A 616 0.92 -30.18 7.11
C THR A 616 -0.44 -30.66 7.63
N GLU A 617 -1.18 -31.44 6.85
CA GLU A 617 -2.50 -31.95 7.26
C GLU A 617 -2.41 -32.92 8.45
N ALA A 618 -1.35 -33.72 8.54
CA ALA A 618 -1.12 -34.60 9.68
C ALA A 618 -1.12 -33.86 11.04
N VAL A 619 -0.60 -32.63 11.09
CA VAL A 619 -0.46 -31.83 12.32
C VAL A 619 -1.32 -30.55 12.36
N ARG A 620 -2.16 -30.31 11.35
CA ARG A 620 -2.87 -29.03 11.17
C ARG A 620 -3.83 -28.71 12.33
N THR A 621 -4.76 -29.61 12.59
CA THR A 621 -5.76 -29.50 13.66
C THR A 621 -6.08 -30.86 14.27
N ARG A 622 -6.56 -30.87 15.52
CA ARG A 622 -7.02 -32.09 16.21
C ARG A 622 -8.28 -32.74 15.61
N TYR A 623 -9.09 -31.93 14.92
CA TYR A 623 -10.41 -32.34 14.44
C TYR A 623 -10.46 -32.68 12.96
N GLY A 624 -9.45 -32.27 12.18
CA GLY A 624 -9.40 -32.52 10.75
C GLY A 624 -9.15 -33.99 10.43
N ASP A 625 -9.49 -34.37 9.19
CA ASP A 625 -9.14 -35.65 8.62
C ASP A 625 -7.62 -35.78 8.57
N LYS A 626 -7.15 -37.00 8.87
CA LYS A 626 -5.73 -37.31 8.95
C LYS A 626 -5.32 -38.10 7.70
N PRO A 627 -4.17 -37.79 7.08
CA PRO A 627 -3.65 -38.59 5.97
C PRO A 627 -3.34 -40.02 6.41
N GLY A 628 -3.22 -40.95 5.45
CA GLY A 628 -2.82 -42.32 5.73
C GLY A 628 -1.40 -42.42 6.30
N SER A 629 -1.19 -43.29 7.28
CA SER A 629 0.08 -43.45 8.01
C SER A 629 1.28 -43.76 7.10
N GLY A 630 1.11 -44.61 6.09
CA GLY A 630 2.15 -44.90 5.10
C GLY A 630 2.59 -43.67 4.30
N ALA A 631 1.65 -42.80 3.92
CA ALA A 631 1.97 -41.55 3.22
C ALA A 631 2.70 -40.56 4.13
N VAL A 632 2.31 -40.46 5.41
CA VAL A 632 2.98 -39.62 6.41
C VAL A 632 4.40 -40.10 6.65
N LYS A 633 4.62 -41.40 6.86
CA LYS A 633 5.95 -41.98 7.05
C LYS A 633 6.87 -41.68 5.87
N ALA A 634 6.41 -41.97 4.65
CA ALA A 634 7.20 -41.74 3.45
C ALA A 634 7.52 -40.25 3.23
N ALA A 635 6.58 -39.36 3.54
CA ALA A 635 6.80 -37.91 3.47
C ALA A 635 7.78 -37.41 4.56
N LEU A 636 7.72 -37.93 5.79
CA LEU A 636 8.65 -37.60 6.88
C LEU A 636 10.09 -37.96 6.51
N GLU A 637 10.29 -39.13 5.89
CA GLU A 637 11.59 -39.61 5.42
C GLU A 637 12.13 -38.76 4.27
N ARG A 638 11.32 -38.49 3.23
CA ARG A 638 11.75 -37.70 2.06
C ARG A 638 12.01 -36.23 2.38
N VAL A 639 11.21 -35.62 3.24
CA VAL A 639 11.39 -34.22 3.66
C VAL A 639 12.54 -34.09 4.66
N GLY A 640 12.86 -35.15 5.41
CA GLY A 640 13.93 -35.15 6.40
C GLY A 640 13.57 -34.31 7.62
N VAL A 641 12.47 -34.64 8.30
CA VAL A 641 12.02 -33.89 9.48
C VAL A 641 12.82 -34.30 10.72
N ASP A 642 13.49 -33.36 11.38
CA ASP A 642 14.31 -33.61 12.56
C ASP A 642 13.52 -33.54 13.87
N VAL A 643 12.39 -32.81 13.86
CA VAL A 643 11.45 -32.78 14.97
C VAL A 643 10.04 -32.58 14.44
N ALA A 644 9.12 -33.44 14.89
CA ALA A 644 7.72 -33.41 14.53
C ALA A 644 6.85 -33.18 15.76
N CYS A 645 6.14 -32.05 15.79
CA CYS A 645 5.27 -31.69 16.89
C CYS A 645 3.80 -31.68 16.44
N ALA A 646 2.94 -32.25 17.28
CA ALA A 646 1.49 -32.13 17.18
C ALA A 646 0.91 -31.54 18.47
N TRP A 647 -0.36 -31.15 18.44
CA TRP A 647 -1.05 -30.73 19.67
C TRP A 647 -1.10 -31.90 20.66
N GLY A 648 -0.83 -31.65 21.94
CA GLY A 648 -0.86 -32.70 22.97
C GLY A 648 -2.25 -33.33 23.17
N ASN A 649 -3.30 -32.68 22.68
CA ASN A 649 -4.68 -33.17 22.67
C ASN A 649 -5.13 -33.68 21.28
N ASP A 650 -4.19 -33.96 20.38
CA ASP A 650 -4.42 -34.57 19.07
C ASP A 650 -3.85 -36.00 19.05
N PRO A 651 -4.54 -36.98 19.68
CA PRO A 651 -4.03 -38.33 19.80
C PRO A 651 -3.84 -39.00 18.43
N ARG A 652 -4.68 -38.66 17.44
CA ARG A 652 -4.58 -39.18 16.07
C ARG A 652 -3.34 -38.65 15.37
N GLY A 653 -3.07 -37.34 15.47
CA GLY A 653 -1.84 -36.74 14.92
C GLY A 653 -0.58 -37.32 15.57
N LEU A 654 -0.57 -37.50 16.90
CA LEU A 654 0.55 -38.11 17.61
C LEU A 654 0.74 -39.60 17.27
N ALA A 655 -0.34 -40.36 17.10
CA ALA A 655 -0.28 -41.75 16.68
C ALA A 655 0.38 -41.89 15.30
N LEU A 656 0.01 -41.05 14.32
CA LEU A 656 0.64 -41.05 13.00
C LEU A 656 2.16 -40.84 13.06
N LEU A 657 2.63 -39.93 13.90
CA LEU A 657 4.06 -39.66 14.07
C LEU A 657 4.77 -40.85 14.73
N ARG A 658 4.17 -41.45 15.77
CA ARG A 658 4.72 -42.63 16.45
C ARG A 658 4.74 -43.87 15.56
N GLU A 659 3.69 -44.10 14.78
CA GLU A 659 3.62 -45.18 13.78
C GLU A 659 4.69 -45.01 12.68
N ALA A 660 5.06 -43.76 12.37
CA ALA A 660 6.18 -43.47 11.47
C ALA A 660 7.56 -43.68 12.11
N GLY A 661 7.63 -44.07 13.40
CA GLY A 661 8.86 -44.36 14.13
C GLY A 661 9.42 -43.18 14.94
N TYR A 662 8.73 -42.05 15.01
CA TYR A 662 9.18 -40.90 15.80
C TYR A 662 8.84 -41.12 17.29
N GLY A 663 9.78 -40.80 18.19
CA GLY A 663 9.66 -41.02 19.63
C GLY A 663 10.33 -39.94 20.48
N GLY A 664 10.62 -40.23 21.75
CA GLY A 664 11.33 -39.28 22.63
C GLY A 664 10.47 -38.07 23.03
N ASP A 665 9.23 -38.32 23.47
CA ASP A 665 8.23 -37.32 23.86
C ASP A 665 8.83 -36.15 24.65
N HIS A 666 8.90 -34.98 24.01
CA HIS A 666 9.27 -33.73 24.63
C HIS A 666 8.11 -32.74 24.60
N ARG A 667 7.65 -32.32 25.78
CA ARG A 667 6.48 -31.44 25.89
C ARG A 667 6.90 -29.98 25.87
N VAL A 668 6.49 -29.27 24.82
CA VAL A 668 6.64 -27.80 24.71
C VAL A 668 5.28 -27.16 24.86
N ARG A 669 4.92 -26.80 26.10
CA ARG A 669 3.60 -26.25 26.46
C ARG A 669 2.44 -27.15 26.03
N HIS A 670 1.70 -26.76 24.98
CA HIS A 670 0.58 -27.49 24.41
C HIS A 670 0.96 -28.39 23.24
N LEU A 671 2.22 -28.38 22.82
CA LEU A 671 2.75 -29.27 21.80
C LEU A 671 3.49 -30.44 22.45
N VAL A 672 3.37 -31.61 21.82
CA VAL A 672 4.23 -32.76 22.09
C VAL A 672 5.08 -32.96 20.84
N CYS A 673 6.39 -32.88 21.01
CA CYS A 673 7.40 -32.99 19.97
C CYS A 673 8.08 -34.35 20.06
N LEU A 674 8.25 -34.97 18.90
CA LEU A 674 8.82 -36.29 18.71
C LEU A 674 10.02 -36.17 17.75
N PHE A 675 11.01 -37.02 17.95
CA PHE A 675 12.27 -37.04 17.21
C PHE A 675 12.34 -38.29 16.34
N PRO A 676 13.03 -38.24 15.19
CA PRO A 676 13.22 -39.41 14.34
C PRO A 676 13.95 -40.52 15.12
N PRO A 677 13.80 -41.79 14.71
CA PRO A 677 14.54 -42.88 15.31
C PRO A 677 16.05 -42.64 15.15
N ALA A 678 16.84 -43.01 16.16
CA ALA A 678 18.30 -42.98 16.05
C ALA A 678 18.73 -43.80 14.83
N ARG A 679 19.50 -43.19 13.93
CA ARG A 679 20.02 -43.85 12.73
C ARG A 679 21.22 -44.72 13.03
#